data_AF-A0A3B8XUU7-F1
#
_entry.id   AF-A0A3B8XUU7-F1
#
_cell.length_a   1.000
_cell.length_b   1.000
_cell.length_c   1.000
_cell.angle_alpha   90.00
_cell.angle_beta   90.00
_cell.angle_gamma   90.00
#
_symmetry.space_group_name_H-M   'P 1'
#
loop_
_entity.id
_entity.type
_entity.pdbx_description
1 polymer ?
#
loop_
_entity_poly.entity_id
_entity_poly.type
_entity_poly.pdbx_seq_one_letter_code
_entity_poly.pdbx_strand_id
1 'polypeptide(L)'
;MANGRSPGSHFVAYCGGSPEKPTVTEKRPDNPDWNEDLPEAPALAIGAIRRMPPVGARIEAEQVKLLLSLGEASRLTIFGAILVVGAAFYQTAPIWATAVVAAIQLVAQFLFDRVRAGFRADPDAIANAAKWAQRYALVTVISGSTWGVGALVWLPGSSFAHEIFYMLVLATLIMATAITRANHPPAVLYYTLASSLPMIAILLWRGDPLAIATVLLAAMFFATVAGWTRRINESYREAFRLRFENADLVERMARAHAATEQRRRDAEEAEARARSAAQAKQEFLDIISHEIRAPLDGLRNMAKYLADEATTDTQFKIAASIEETSQLLRRLVDDMIDFSEIEAHSLELKPRSFNPVELASGIVRMTRHQAVDRGLSLELDAAPDTPTQMNADPDRVRQVLMNLVGNAIKFTYQGGVVLRVAPLTTPAGETVLRFSVTDTGPGLSPEIKARLFEAFTQGSDARDFRFSGKAAGAGLGLPISDRLVRMMGGHIGVDSTPGQGSSFWFLLPLEPGAAADYFEGLRAEATPVAARRPERLIDHDHLYALELRMGGQHITDYLVAGLERVLEIHREVERAKTLRDGGALRRHAHDLKTAASEIGLTAVAEVADDIETALTQGEADAALGAVPRLQQKITATWRALAKSYPNLAA
;
A
#
# COMPACT_ATOMS: atom_id res chain seq x y z
N MET A 1 61.19 41.02 -18.92
CA MET A 1 60.55 41.05 -17.58
C MET A 1 59.11 41.50 -17.75
N ALA A 2 58.21 40.67 -17.23
CA ALA A 2 56.87 40.96 -16.69
C ALA A 2 55.78 41.67 -17.55
N ASN A 3 54.73 40.88 -17.76
CA ASN A 3 53.29 41.16 -17.63
C ASN A 3 52.60 42.15 -18.56
N GLY A 4 51.76 41.57 -19.42
CA GLY A 4 50.90 42.24 -20.37
C GLY A 4 49.50 42.56 -19.83
N ARG A 5 48.94 43.63 -20.40
CA ARG A 5 47.50 43.91 -20.53
C ARG A 5 47.27 44.89 -21.70
N SER A 6 46.66 44.37 -22.77
CA SER A 6 45.93 45.06 -23.88
C SER A 6 46.71 46.12 -24.71
N PRO A 7 46.30 46.49 -25.95
CA PRO A 7 44.93 46.80 -26.38
C PRO A 7 44.50 46.24 -27.75
N GLY A 8 43.19 46.33 -28.02
CA GLY A 8 42.61 46.03 -29.33
C GLY A 8 42.81 47.15 -30.37
N SER A 9 42.43 46.88 -31.61
CA SER A 9 41.91 47.90 -32.52
C SER A 9 41.02 47.28 -33.59
N HIS A 10 39.89 47.98 -33.80
CA HIS A 10 38.84 47.78 -34.77
C HIS A 10 39.16 48.42 -36.13
N PHE A 11 38.51 47.93 -37.18
CA PHE A 11 38.02 48.63 -38.38
C PHE A 11 36.80 47.78 -38.84
N VAL A 12 35.51 48.14 -38.76
CA VAL A 12 34.64 49.26 -39.22
C VAL A 12 34.43 49.35 -40.73
N ALA A 13 33.19 49.07 -41.18
CA ALA A 13 32.36 49.80 -42.16
C ALA A 13 31.08 48.97 -42.51
N TYR A 14 29.88 49.46 -42.84
CA TYR A 14 29.12 50.71 -42.60
C TYR A 14 27.67 50.44 -43.11
N CYS A 15 26.65 51.00 -42.43
CA CYS A 15 25.27 51.38 -42.84
C CYS A 15 24.29 50.44 -43.59
N GLY A 16 23.09 50.28 -42.98
CA GLY A 16 21.86 50.94 -43.48
C GLY A 16 20.70 50.05 -43.97
N GLY A 17 19.52 50.18 -43.33
CA GLY A 17 18.21 49.95 -43.97
C GLY A 17 17.25 49.00 -43.24
N SER A 18 16.16 49.55 -42.71
CA SER A 18 14.86 48.87 -42.51
C SER A 18 13.85 49.58 -43.43
N PRO A 19 12.86 48.87 -44.03
CA PRO A 19 11.54 48.87 -43.39
C PRO A 19 10.66 47.61 -43.62
N GLU A 20 9.65 47.49 -42.74
CA GLU A 20 8.28 46.97 -42.95
C GLU A 20 7.90 45.47 -42.87
N LYS A 21 6.69 45.28 -42.31
CA LYS A 21 6.01 44.06 -41.81
C LYS A 21 5.56 43.08 -42.93
N PRO A 22 5.11 41.86 -42.60
CA PRO A 22 3.66 41.67 -42.36
C PRO A 22 3.28 40.70 -41.23
N THR A 23 2.09 40.97 -40.67
CA THR A 23 1.20 40.09 -39.89
C THR A 23 0.20 39.36 -40.82
N VAL A 24 -0.52 38.34 -40.26
CA VAL A 24 -1.77 37.68 -40.74
C VAL A 24 -1.50 36.43 -41.62
N THR A 25 -1.99 35.18 -41.43
CA THR A 25 -3.02 34.52 -40.59
C THR A 25 -2.86 32.98 -40.62
N GLU A 26 -3.13 32.34 -39.48
CA GLU A 26 -3.99 31.16 -39.27
C GLU A 26 -4.06 30.03 -40.32
N LYS A 27 -3.58 28.83 -39.94
CA LYS A 27 -4.22 27.54 -40.29
C LYS A 27 -3.83 26.43 -39.31
N ARG A 28 -4.85 25.89 -38.65
CA ARG A 28 -4.88 24.64 -37.89
C ARG A 28 -4.32 23.47 -38.72
N PRO A 29 -3.47 22.58 -38.17
CA PRO A 29 -3.34 21.23 -38.70
C PRO A 29 -4.10 20.27 -37.79
N ASP A 30 -5.17 19.73 -38.35
CA ASP A 30 -5.86 18.54 -37.87
C ASP A 30 -4.91 17.33 -37.90
N ASN A 31 -5.05 16.50 -36.87
CA ASN A 31 -4.83 15.06 -36.77
C ASN A 31 -4.01 14.37 -37.90
N PRO A 32 -2.79 13.88 -37.64
CA PRO A 32 -2.16 12.92 -38.52
C PRO A 32 -2.70 11.50 -38.22
N ASP A 33 -3.29 10.91 -39.26
CA ASP A 33 -3.59 9.49 -39.39
C ASP A 33 -2.40 8.62 -38.96
N TRP A 34 -2.61 7.81 -37.92
CA TRP A 34 -1.73 6.69 -37.58
C TRP A 34 -2.20 5.44 -38.33
N ASN A 35 -1.97 5.39 -39.64
CA ASN A 35 -2.06 4.14 -40.35
C ASN A 35 -1.25 4.21 -41.66
N GLU A 36 0.00 3.76 -41.62
CA GLU A 36 0.64 2.91 -42.63
C GLU A 36 2.14 2.74 -42.33
N ASP A 37 2.62 1.52 -42.56
CA ASP A 37 4.02 1.09 -42.62
C ASP A 37 4.80 0.87 -41.32
N LEU A 38 4.36 -0.11 -40.52
CA LEU A 38 5.27 -0.97 -39.76
C LEU A 38 5.37 -2.33 -40.48
N PRO A 39 6.58 -2.85 -40.77
CA PRO A 39 6.71 -4.20 -41.30
C PRO A 39 6.11 -5.19 -40.30
N GLU A 40 5.12 -5.98 -40.74
CA GLU A 40 4.56 -7.07 -39.95
C GLU A 40 5.70 -7.98 -39.47
N ALA A 41 5.99 -7.91 -38.18
CA ALA A 41 6.84 -8.89 -37.52
C ALA A 41 6.23 -10.28 -37.80
N PRO A 42 7.01 -11.28 -38.24
CA PRO A 42 6.47 -12.59 -38.53
C PRO A 42 5.77 -13.09 -37.28
N ALA A 43 4.47 -13.37 -37.42
CA ALA A 43 3.66 -13.99 -36.39
C ALA A 43 4.37 -15.28 -35.96
N LEU A 44 5.14 -15.20 -34.88
CA LEU A 44 5.62 -16.34 -34.14
C LEU A 44 4.35 -17.06 -33.71
N ALA A 45 3.99 -18.10 -34.46
CA ALA A 45 3.00 -19.07 -34.05
C ALA A 45 3.38 -19.49 -32.64
N ILE A 46 2.66 -18.98 -31.66
CA ILE A 46 2.73 -19.43 -30.27
C ILE A 46 2.12 -20.83 -30.32
N GLY A 47 2.93 -21.79 -30.76
CA GLY A 47 2.66 -23.20 -30.59
C GLY A 47 2.32 -23.38 -29.12
N ALA A 48 1.14 -23.96 -28.88
CA ALA A 48 0.57 -24.21 -27.56
C ALA A 48 1.71 -24.45 -26.56
N ILE A 49 1.86 -23.55 -25.58
CA ILE A 49 2.82 -23.71 -24.50
C ILE A 49 2.53 -25.08 -23.89
N ARG A 50 3.33 -26.09 -24.28
CA ARG A 50 3.18 -27.46 -23.79
C ARG A 50 3.47 -27.33 -22.31
N ARG A 51 2.41 -27.28 -21.48
CA ARG A 51 2.52 -27.10 -20.03
C ARG A 51 3.62 -28.03 -19.56
N MET A 52 4.65 -27.47 -18.92
CA MET A 52 5.75 -28.29 -18.42
C MET A 52 5.14 -29.41 -17.56
N PRO A 53 5.54 -30.68 -17.79
CA PRO A 53 5.01 -31.77 -17.01
C PRO A 53 5.24 -31.52 -15.51
N PRO A 54 4.33 -31.98 -14.64
CA PRO A 54 4.44 -31.75 -13.20
C PRO A 54 5.79 -32.21 -12.66
N VAL A 55 6.29 -31.53 -11.62
CA VAL A 55 7.62 -31.77 -11.02
C VAL A 55 7.84 -33.26 -10.72
N GLY A 56 6.82 -33.95 -10.20
CA GLY A 56 6.87 -35.40 -9.93
C GLY A 56 7.20 -36.25 -11.16
N ALA A 57 6.58 -35.98 -12.32
CA ALA A 57 6.84 -36.72 -13.56
C ALA A 57 8.26 -36.46 -14.11
N ARG A 58 8.78 -35.24 -13.91
CA ARG A 58 10.17 -34.90 -14.29
C ARG A 58 11.19 -35.59 -13.40
N ILE A 59 10.94 -35.67 -12.09
CA ILE A 59 11.79 -36.41 -11.16
C ILE A 59 11.83 -37.89 -11.54
N GLU A 60 10.67 -38.49 -11.79
CA GLU A 60 10.59 -39.91 -12.17
C GLU A 60 11.33 -40.19 -13.48
N ALA A 61 11.18 -39.32 -14.48
CA ALA A 61 11.91 -39.43 -15.74
C ALA A 61 13.44 -39.38 -15.55
N GLU A 62 13.94 -38.50 -14.67
CA GLU A 62 15.37 -38.43 -14.36
C GLU A 62 15.88 -39.66 -13.58
N GLN A 63 15.08 -40.21 -12.66
CA GLN A 63 15.40 -41.47 -11.99
C GLN A 63 15.49 -42.63 -12.99
N VAL A 64 14.58 -42.69 -13.98
CA VAL A 64 14.62 -43.71 -15.04
C VAL A 64 15.83 -43.53 -15.95
N LYS A 65 16.20 -42.30 -16.30
CA LYS A 65 17.43 -42.04 -17.06
C LYS A 65 18.67 -42.54 -16.32
N LEU A 66 18.79 -42.25 -15.01
CA LEU A 66 19.87 -42.76 -14.18
C LEU A 66 19.86 -44.30 -14.07
N LEU A 67 18.69 -44.91 -13.91
CA LEU A 67 18.53 -46.37 -13.88
C LEU A 67 19.09 -47.02 -15.16
N LEU A 68 18.76 -46.46 -16.32
CA LEU A 68 19.17 -46.98 -17.61
C LEU A 68 20.67 -46.78 -17.88
N SER A 69 21.24 -45.64 -17.46
CA SER A 69 22.67 -45.32 -17.65
C SER A 69 23.58 -46.09 -16.70
N LEU A 70 23.26 -46.19 -15.41
CA LEU A 70 24.04 -46.97 -14.44
C LEU A 70 24.02 -48.47 -14.79
N GLY A 71 22.91 -48.96 -15.35
CA GLY A 71 22.83 -50.33 -15.85
C GLY A 71 23.70 -50.60 -17.09
N GLU A 72 24.02 -49.58 -17.90
CA GLU A 72 24.88 -49.71 -19.08
C GLU A 72 26.34 -49.94 -18.69
N ALA A 73 26.80 -49.28 -17.62
CA ALA A 73 28.18 -49.39 -17.11
C ALA A 73 28.55 -50.81 -16.62
N SER A 74 27.57 -51.64 -16.25
CA SER A 74 27.78 -52.99 -15.71
C SER A 74 27.50 -54.12 -16.72
N ARG A 75 27.40 -53.79 -18.01
CA ARG A 75 27.03 -54.72 -19.09
C ARG A 75 27.94 -55.94 -19.25
N LEU A 76 29.25 -55.76 -19.08
CA LEU A 76 30.25 -56.81 -19.34
C LEU A 76 30.71 -57.54 -18.08
N THR A 77 30.62 -56.89 -16.91
CA THR A 77 31.15 -57.44 -15.65
C THR A 77 30.43 -58.71 -15.21
N ILE A 78 29.14 -58.83 -15.52
CA ILE A 78 28.34 -60.01 -15.17
C ILE A 78 28.74 -61.27 -15.95
N PHE A 79 29.20 -61.14 -17.21
CA PHE A 79 29.73 -62.27 -17.97
C PHE A 79 31.06 -62.76 -17.39
N GLY A 80 31.92 -61.82 -16.94
CA GLY A 80 33.13 -62.16 -16.21
C GLY A 80 32.83 -62.97 -14.94
N ALA A 81 31.82 -62.56 -14.17
CA ALA A 81 31.41 -63.30 -12.97
C ALA A 81 30.91 -64.72 -13.29
N ILE A 82 30.15 -64.92 -14.38
CA ILE A 82 29.70 -66.25 -14.83
C ILE A 82 30.89 -67.14 -15.17
N LEU A 83 31.90 -66.60 -15.87
CA LEU A 83 33.10 -67.36 -16.23
C LEU A 83 33.92 -67.75 -14.98
N VAL A 84 34.08 -66.83 -14.03
CA VAL A 84 34.79 -67.10 -12.77
C VAL A 84 34.10 -68.19 -11.96
N VAL A 85 32.77 -68.11 -11.81
CA VAL A 85 32.02 -69.14 -11.08
C VAL A 85 32.01 -70.47 -11.84
N GLY A 86 31.78 -70.46 -13.15
CA GLY A 86 31.85 -71.67 -13.97
C GLY A 86 33.22 -72.36 -13.88
N ALA A 87 34.31 -71.59 -13.85
CA ALA A 87 35.65 -72.11 -13.64
C ALA A 87 35.86 -72.67 -12.24
N ALA A 88 35.25 -72.10 -11.19
CA ALA A 88 35.35 -72.65 -9.84
C ALA A 88 34.64 -74.02 -9.71
N PHE A 89 33.59 -74.27 -10.50
CA PHE A 89 32.79 -75.50 -10.45
C PHE A 89 33.11 -76.53 -11.55
N TYR A 90 34.21 -76.37 -12.31
CA TYR A 90 34.47 -77.21 -13.48
C TYR A 90 34.64 -78.71 -13.18
N GLN A 91 35.08 -79.06 -11.97
CA GLN A 91 35.27 -80.46 -11.54
C GLN A 91 33.97 -81.10 -11.05
N THR A 92 33.02 -80.28 -10.57
CA THR A 92 31.79 -80.73 -9.90
C THR A 92 30.57 -80.58 -10.78
N ALA A 93 30.64 -79.74 -11.83
CA ALA A 93 29.55 -79.50 -12.76
C ALA A 93 30.04 -79.59 -14.22
N PRO A 94 29.19 -80.09 -15.13
CA PRO A 94 29.54 -80.20 -16.53
C PRO A 94 29.64 -78.83 -17.21
N ILE A 95 30.48 -78.70 -18.23
CA ILE A 95 30.73 -77.44 -18.95
C ILE A 95 29.43 -76.81 -19.52
N TRP A 96 28.45 -77.64 -19.89
CA TRP A 96 27.17 -77.14 -20.40
C TRP A 96 26.39 -76.31 -19.36
N ALA A 97 26.61 -76.52 -18.06
CA ALA A 97 25.97 -75.75 -16.99
C ALA A 97 26.29 -74.26 -17.11
N THR A 98 27.57 -73.93 -17.34
CA THR A 98 28.03 -72.55 -17.55
C THR A 98 27.49 -71.97 -18.85
N ALA A 99 27.36 -72.78 -19.91
CA ALA A 99 26.79 -72.34 -21.18
C ALA A 99 25.31 -71.96 -21.05
N VAL A 100 24.52 -72.73 -20.29
CA VAL A 100 23.10 -72.42 -20.01
C VAL A 100 22.96 -71.10 -19.27
N VAL A 101 23.73 -70.90 -18.20
CA VAL A 101 23.72 -69.65 -17.41
C VAL A 101 24.13 -68.45 -18.27
N ALA A 102 25.17 -68.59 -19.09
CA ALA A 102 25.62 -67.55 -20.02
C ALA A 102 24.55 -67.21 -21.08
N ALA A 103 23.82 -68.20 -21.60
CA ALA A 103 22.75 -67.99 -22.57
C ALA A 103 21.58 -67.19 -21.98
N ILE A 104 21.16 -67.49 -20.75
CA ILE A 104 20.12 -66.71 -20.04
C ILE A 104 20.57 -65.25 -19.89
N GLN A 105 21.83 -65.04 -19.48
CA GLN A 105 22.37 -63.68 -19.31
C GLN A 105 22.47 -62.92 -20.64
N LEU A 106 22.78 -63.60 -21.75
CA LEU A 106 22.81 -63.00 -23.07
C LEU A 106 21.42 -62.51 -23.50
N VAL A 107 20.38 -63.33 -23.27
CA VAL A 107 18.98 -62.94 -23.52
C VAL A 107 18.58 -61.75 -22.66
N ALA A 108 18.92 -61.77 -21.36
CA ALA A 108 18.65 -60.65 -20.46
C ALA A 108 19.31 -59.36 -20.96
N GLN A 109 20.57 -59.43 -21.42
CA GLN A 109 21.29 -58.27 -21.92
C GLN A 109 20.65 -57.69 -23.18
N PHE A 110 20.27 -58.55 -24.13
CA PHE A 110 19.56 -58.14 -25.34
C PHE A 110 18.24 -57.41 -25.01
N LEU A 111 17.50 -57.90 -24.03
CA LEU A 111 16.25 -57.28 -23.58
C LEU A 111 16.49 -55.94 -22.88
N PHE A 112 17.55 -55.81 -22.05
CA PHE A 112 17.92 -54.52 -21.47
C PHE A 112 18.26 -53.49 -22.56
N ASP A 113 18.99 -53.91 -23.60
CA ASP A 113 19.34 -53.03 -24.71
C ASP A 113 18.10 -52.61 -25.52
N ARG A 114 17.15 -53.51 -25.72
CA ARG A 114 15.83 -53.19 -26.31
C ARG A 114 15.07 -52.15 -25.48
N VAL A 115 15.05 -52.29 -24.15
CA VAL A 115 14.41 -51.33 -23.24
C VAL A 115 15.10 -49.96 -23.31
N ARG A 116 16.44 -49.92 -23.28
CA ARG A 116 17.22 -48.67 -23.41
C ARG A 116 16.96 -47.97 -24.75
N ALA A 117 17.01 -48.72 -25.85
CA ALA A 117 16.75 -48.19 -27.19
C ALA A 117 15.31 -47.66 -27.31
N GLY A 118 14.35 -48.41 -26.77
CA GLY A 118 12.94 -48.01 -26.74
C GLY A 118 12.70 -46.71 -25.94
N PHE A 119 13.32 -46.56 -24.77
CA PHE A 119 13.23 -45.33 -23.98
C PHE A 119 13.86 -44.13 -24.71
N ARG A 120 15.01 -44.31 -25.36
CA ARG A 120 15.67 -43.24 -26.14
C ARG A 120 14.85 -42.81 -27.37
N ALA A 121 14.05 -43.71 -27.93
CA ALA A 121 13.21 -43.46 -29.10
C ALA A 121 11.79 -42.98 -28.76
N ASP A 122 11.37 -42.97 -27.48
CA ASP A 122 10.03 -42.56 -27.06
C ASP A 122 9.90 -41.03 -27.00
N PRO A 123 9.09 -40.38 -27.87
CA PRO A 123 8.90 -38.93 -27.85
C PRO A 123 8.20 -38.42 -26.58
N ASP A 124 7.49 -39.30 -25.86
CA ASP A 124 6.78 -39.02 -24.62
C ASP A 124 7.42 -39.74 -23.42
N ALA A 125 8.73 -40.00 -23.48
CA ALA A 125 9.49 -40.71 -22.45
C ALA A 125 9.30 -40.17 -21.02
N ILE A 126 9.07 -38.85 -20.87
CA ILE A 126 8.80 -38.23 -19.55
C ILE A 126 7.46 -38.71 -18.99
N ALA A 127 6.40 -38.70 -19.81
CA ALA A 127 5.07 -39.14 -19.39
C ALA A 127 5.01 -40.66 -19.19
N ASN A 128 5.78 -41.41 -19.98
CA ASN A 128 5.84 -42.87 -19.92
C ASN A 128 6.96 -43.43 -19.01
N ALA A 129 7.63 -42.58 -18.22
CA ALA A 129 8.79 -42.98 -17.41
C ALA A 129 8.52 -44.22 -16.54
N ALA A 130 7.40 -44.23 -15.80
CA ALA A 130 6.97 -45.35 -14.96
C ALA A 130 6.88 -46.68 -15.74
N LYS A 131 6.34 -46.64 -16.97
CA LYS A 131 6.17 -47.83 -17.82
C LYS A 131 7.53 -48.40 -18.24
N TRP A 132 8.48 -47.52 -18.59
CA TRP A 132 9.83 -47.94 -18.95
C TRP A 132 10.61 -48.47 -17.74
N ALA A 133 10.42 -47.88 -16.56
CA ALA A 133 10.98 -48.40 -15.31
C ALA A 133 10.49 -49.82 -15.03
N GLN A 134 9.18 -50.07 -15.17
CA GLN A 134 8.58 -51.38 -14.96
C GLN A 134 9.07 -52.41 -16.00
N ARG A 135 9.18 -52.02 -17.27
CA ARG A 135 9.75 -52.89 -18.32
C ARG A 135 11.19 -53.26 -17.99
N TYR A 136 12.01 -52.31 -17.54
CA TYR A 136 13.37 -52.57 -17.09
C TYR A 136 13.40 -53.54 -15.90
N ALA A 137 12.53 -53.32 -14.90
CA ALA A 137 12.40 -54.19 -13.74
C ALA A 137 12.04 -55.63 -14.13
N LEU A 138 11.10 -55.83 -15.06
CA LEU A 138 10.74 -57.17 -15.52
C LEU A 138 11.92 -57.91 -16.16
N VAL A 139 12.80 -57.22 -16.88
CA VAL A 139 14.02 -57.84 -17.43
C VAL A 139 15.00 -58.26 -16.33
N THR A 140 15.00 -57.60 -15.16
CA THR A 140 15.86 -58.03 -14.04
C THR A 140 15.46 -59.38 -13.47
N VAL A 141 14.22 -59.84 -13.65
CA VAL A 141 13.82 -61.22 -13.32
C VAL A 141 14.62 -62.22 -14.15
N ILE A 142 14.74 -61.98 -15.46
CA ILE A 142 15.49 -62.86 -16.37
C ILE A 142 16.98 -62.82 -16.01
N SER A 143 17.54 -61.64 -15.78
CA SER A 143 18.94 -61.49 -15.37
C SER A 143 19.23 -62.09 -13.99
N GLY A 144 18.28 -62.04 -13.03
CA GLY A 144 18.41 -62.68 -11.72
C GLY A 144 18.32 -64.20 -11.83
N SER A 145 17.46 -64.70 -12.73
CA SER A 145 17.30 -66.13 -13.01
C SER A 145 18.58 -66.79 -13.53
N THR A 146 19.49 -66.02 -14.15
CA THR A 146 20.87 -66.46 -14.45
C THR A 146 21.52 -67.14 -13.23
N TRP A 147 21.43 -66.48 -12.06
CA TRP A 147 21.99 -66.99 -10.82
C TRP A 147 21.06 -68.01 -10.15
N GLY A 148 19.74 -67.80 -10.19
CA GLY A 148 18.79 -68.80 -9.69
C GLY A 148 18.96 -70.18 -10.34
N VAL A 149 19.09 -70.22 -11.67
CA VAL A 149 19.38 -71.45 -12.44
C VAL A 149 20.81 -71.92 -12.19
N GLY A 150 21.78 -71.01 -12.07
CA GLY A 150 23.16 -71.32 -11.67
C GLY A 150 23.23 -72.14 -10.39
N ALA A 151 22.43 -71.79 -9.37
CA ALA A 151 22.33 -72.56 -8.14
C ALA A 151 21.85 -74.00 -8.39
N LEU A 152 20.86 -74.19 -9.27
CA LEU A 152 20.32 -75.52 -9.60
C LEU A 152 21.32 -76.40 -10.37
N VAL A 153 22.20 -75.81 -11.20
CA VAL A 153 23.11 -76.59 -12.06
C VAL A 153 24.52 -76.76 -11.48
N TRP A 154 24.99 -75.85 -10.62
CA TRP A 154 26.34 -75.90 -10.05
C TRP A 154 26.41 -76.49 -8.63
N LEU A 155 25.36 -76.33 -7.82
CA LEU A 155 25.41 -76.74 -6.41
C LEU A 155 25.18 -78.24 -6.14
N PRO A 156 24.35 -78.98 -6.91
CA PRO A 156 24.14 -80.40 -6.63
C PRO A 156 25.47 -81.17 -6.63
N GLY A 157 25.77 -81.85 -5.52
CA GLY A 157 27.03 -82.61 -5.36
C GLY A 157 28.28 -81.76 -5.11
N SER A 158 28.16 -80.44 -4.98
CA SER A 158 29.27 -79.55 -4.65
C SER A 158 29.63 -79.59 -3.15
N SER A 159 30.85 -79.18 -2.81
CA SER A 159 31.28 -79.13 -1.39
C SER A 159 30.78 -77.86 -0.69
N PHE A 160 30.73 -77.88 0.64
CA PHE A 160 30.34 -76.71 1.44
C PHE A 160 31.17 -75.43 1.13
N ALA A 161 32.44 -75.59 0.77
CA ALA A 161 33.29 -74.46 0.36
C ALA A 161 32.77 -73.80 -0.93
N HIS A 162 32.26 -74.58 -1.88
CA HIS A 162 31.66 -74.07 -3.11
C HIS A 162 30.33 -73.35 -2.82
N GLU A 163 29.53 -73.85 -1.87
CA GLU A 163 28.29 -73.20 -1.43
C GLU A 163 28.58 -71.80 -0.84
N ILE A 164 29.55 -71.68 0.06
CA ILE A 164 29.95 -70.37 0.63
C ILE A 164 30.47 -69.43 -0.45
N PHE A 165 31.34 -69.92 -1.34
CA PHE A 165 31.88 -69.13 -2.44
C PHE A 165 30.76 -68.58 -3.32
N TYR A 166 29.81 -69.44 -3.70
CA TYR A 166 28.66 -69.05 -4.51
C TYR A 166 27.80 -67.98 -3.81
N MET A 167 27.53 -68.14 -2.51
CA MET A 167 26.77 -67.16 -1.74
C MET A 167 27.48 -65.82 -1.61
N LEU A 168 28.81 -65.80 -1.47
CA LEU A 168 29.58 -64.56 -1.46
C LEU A 168 29.46 -63.82 -2.80
N VAL A 169 29.57 -64.55 -3.91
CA VAL A 169 29.33 -63.99 -5.25
C VAL A 169 27.90 -63.45 -5.37
N LEU A 170 26.90 -64.21 -4.90
CA LEU A 170 25.51 -63.77 -4.97
C LEU A 170 25.25 -62.51 -4.13
N ALA A 171 25.78 -62.45 -2.91
CA ALA A 171 25.64 -61.30 -2.02
C ALA A 171 26.29 -60.03 -2.62
N THR A 172 27.50 -60.15 -3.20
CA THR A 172 28.18 -59.03 -3.86
C THR A 172 27.40 -58.52 -5.08
N LEU A 173 26.83 -59.42 -5.88
CA LEU A 173 26.01 -59.05 -7.04
C LEU A 173 24.68 -58.41 -6.66
N ILE A 174 24.04 -58.89 -5.59
CA ILE A 174 22.82 -58.28 -5.04
C ILE A 174 23.13 -56.87 -4.51
N MET A 175 24.25 -56.69 -3.82
CA MET A 175 24.69 -55.37 -3.34
C MET A 175 24.99 -54.42 -4.50
N ALA A 176 25.74 -54.87 -5.51
CA ALA A 176 26.02 -54.07 -6.72
C ALA A 176 24.72 -53.69 -7.46
N THR A 177 23.72 -54.58 -7.43
CA THR A 177 22.39 -54.34 -7.97
C THR A 177 21.64 -53.25 -7.19
N ALA A 178 21.73 -53.25 -5.86
CA ALA A 178 21.14 -52.20 -5.04
C ALA A 178 21.69 -50.81 -5.41
N ILE A 179 23.01 -50.70 -5.61
CA ILE A 179 23.65 -49.42 -5.99
C ILE A 179 23.20 -48.96 -7.39
N THR A 180 23.22 -49.87 -8.36
CA THR A 180 22.95 -49.52 -9.77
C THR A 180 21.46 -49.39 -10.10
N ARG A 181 20.57 -50.01 -9.32
CA ARG A 181 19.13 -50.11 -9.62
C ARG A 181 18.21 -49.53 -8.55
N ALA A 182 18.73 -48.92 -7.47
CA ALA A 182 17.91 -48.29 -6.42
C ALA A 182 17.02 -47.15 -6.91
N ASN A 183 17.30 -46.55 -8.06
CA ASN A 183 16.41 -45.55 -8.67
C ASN A 183 14.99 -46.08 -8.97
N HIS A 184 14.82 -47.41 -9.03
CA HIS A 184 13.52 -48.06 -9.08
C HIS A 184 13.52 -49.35 -8.24
N PRO A 185 13.11 -49.28 -6.95
CA PRO A 185 13.22 -50.40 -6.01
C PRO A 185 12.65 -51.75 -6.48
N PRO A 186 11.54 -51.83 -7.24
CA PRO A 186 11.06 -53.09 -7.79
C PRO A 186 12.12 -53.84 -8.62
N ALA A 187 13.01 -53.14 -9.34
CA ALA A 187 14.07 -53.78 -10.12
C ALA A 187 15.09 -54.52 -9.25
N VAL A 188 15.40 -54.01 -8.05
CA VAL A 188 16.28 -54.66 -7.06
C VAL A 188 15.57 -55.85 -6.42
N LEU A 189 14.30 -55.69 -6.05
CA LEU A 189 13.49 -56.76 -5.46
C LEU A 189 13.37 -57.95 -6.42
N TYR A 190 12.97 -57.70 -7.67
CA TYR A 190 12.79 -58.74 -8.68
C TYR A 190 14.08 -59.51 -8.97
N TYR A 191 15.22 -58.80 -9.08
CA TYR A 191 16.52 -59.43 -9.25
C TYR A 191 16.88 -60.32 -8.05
N THR A 192 16.76 -59.77 -6.84
CA THR A 192 17.13 -60.45 -5.58
C THR A 192 16.31 -61.72 -5.38
N LEU A 193 15.00 -61.67 -5.62
CA LEU A 193 14.13 -62.84 -5.53
C LEU A 193 14.50 -63.89 -6.58
N ALA A 194 14.60 -63.50 -7.85
CA ALA A 194 14.92 -64.43 -8.93
C ALA A 194 16.30 -65.09 -8.77
N SER A 195 17.28 -64.37 -8.21
CA SER A 195 18.64 -64.86 -8.03
C SER A 195 18.83 -65.74 -6.80
N SER A 196 18.00 -65.61 -5.77
CA SER A 196 18.21 -66.28 -4.48
C SER A 196 17.18 -67.36 -4.14
N LEU A 197 15.96 -67.30 -4.67
CA LEU A 197 14.88 -68.24 -4.33
C LEU A 197 15.26 -69.72 -4.53
N PRO A 198 15.86 -70.13 -5.68
CA PRO A 198 16.24 -71.54 -5.88
C PRO A 198 17.29 -72.03 -4.87
N MET A 199 18.28 -71.19 -4.56
CA MET A 199 19.30 -71.48 -3.55
C MET A 199 18.67 -71.65 -2.16
N ILE A 200 17.80 -70.73 -1.76
CA ILE A 200 17.10 -70.79 -0.46
C ILE A 200 16.25 -72.06 -0.38
N ALA A 201 15.58 -72.44 -1.47
CA ALA A 201 14.80 -73.66 -1.53
C ALA A 201 15.67 -74.91 -1.35
N ILE A 202 16.86 -74.98 -2.00
CA ILE A 202 17.83 -76.07 -1.82
C ILE A 202 18.29 -76.16 -0.36
N LEU A 203 18.66 -75.03 0.25
CA LEU A 203 19.13 -74.98 1.64
C LEU A 203 18.03 -75.40 2.63
N LEU A 204 16.81 -74.93 2.45
CA LEU A 204 15.67 -75.32 3.29
C LEU A 204 15.32 -76.80 3.13
N TRP A 205 15.44 -77.36 1.93
CA TRP A 205 15.24 -78.78 1.69
C TRP A 205 16.28 -79.64 2.41
N ARG A 206 17.54 -79.19 2.50
CA ARG A 206 18.61 -79.90 3.22
C ARG A 206 18.37 -79.95 4.73
N GLY A 207 17.82 -78.86 5.30
CA GLY A 207 17.28 -78.83 6.66
C GLY A 207 18.30 -78.95 7.81
N ASP A 208 19.60 -78.95 7.53
CA ASP A 208 20.65 -79.00 8.55
C ASP A 208 20.81 -77.63 9.26
N PRO A 209 21.37 -77.61 10.48
CA PRO A 209 21.50 -76.38 11.26
C PRO A 209 22.27 -75.26 10.53
N LEU A 210 23.29 -75.59 9.73
CA LEU A 210 24.07 -74.60 9.00
C LEU A 210 23.29 -74.02 7.82
N ALA A 211 22.48 -74.81 7.11
CA ALA A 211 21.60 -74.30 6.06
C ALA A 211 20.52 -73.37 6.62
N ILE A 212 19.92 -73.71 7.77
CA ILE A 212 18.93 -72.84 8.44
C ILE A 212 19.59 -71.52 8.86
N ALA A 213 20.76 -71.57 9.50
CA ALA A 213 21.51 -70.37 9.90
C ALA A 213 21.85 -69.47 8.71
N THR A 214 22.22 -70.08 7.58
CA THR A 214 22.52 -69.39 6.32
C THR A 214 21.29 -68.67 5.75
N VAL A 215 20.12 -69.32 5.75
CA VAL A 215 18.87 -68.70 5.29
C VAL A 215 18.49 -67.52 6.19
N LEU A 216 18.67 -67.63 7.51
CA LEU A 216 18.46 -66.53 8.44
C LEU A 216 19.42 -65.35 8.18
N LEU A 217 20.69 -65.64 7.90
CA LEU A 217 21.68 -64.61 7.54
C LEU A 217 21.32 -63.93 6.21
N ALA A 218 20.86 -64.70 5.21
CA ALA A 218 20.39 -64.16 3.93
C ALA A 218 19.15 -63.27 4.11
N ALA A 219 18.20 -63.65 4.98
CA ALA A 219 17.03 -62.84 5.31
C ALA A 219 17.44 -61.49 5.95
N MET A 220 18.40 -61.52 6.88
CA MET A 220 18.96 -60.30 7.48
C MET A 220 19.65 -59.42 6.42
N PHE A 221 20.46 -60.03 5.54
CA PHE A 221 21.12 -59.33 4.43
C PHE A 221 20.10 -58.69 3.48
N PHE A 222 19.01 -59.38 3.12
CA PHE A 222 17.95 -58.81 2.27
C PHE A 222 17.22 -57.66 2.95
N ALA A 223 16.97 -57.74 4.25
CA ALA A 223 16.41 -56.63 5.01
C ALA A 223 17.35 -55.40 4.95
N THR A 224 18.66 -55.60 5.11
CA THR A 224 19.67 -54.54 4.96
C THR A 224 19.67 -53.96 3.54
N VAL A 225 19.70 -54.80 2.51
CA VAL A 225 19.68 -54.37 1.10
C VAL A 225 18.40 -53.60 0.77
N ALA A 226 17.24 -54.05 1.24
CA ALA A 226 15.98 -53.34 1.05
C ALA A 226 15.98 -51.97 1.74
N GLY A 227 16.51 -51.89 2.98
CA GLY A 227 16.68 -50.64 3.70
C GLY A 227 17.60 -49.65 2.97
N TRP A 228 18.78 -50.11 2.53
CA TRP A 228 19.70 -49.30 1.73
C TRP A 228 19.10 -48.85 0.39
N THR A 229 18.41 -49.75 -0.31
CA THR A 229 17.74 -49.44 -1.59
C THR A 229 16.71 -48.33 -1.43
N ARG A 230 15.89 -48.38 -0.36
CA ARG A 230 14.92 -47.32 -0.05
C ARG A 230 15.62 -45.99 0.24
N ARG A 231 16.64 -46.00 1.10
CA ARG A 231 17.42 -44.78 1.43
C ARG A 231 18.06 -44.13 0.21
N ILE A 232 18.66 -44.93 -0.67
CA ILE A 232 19.27 -44.42 -1.91
C ILE A 232 18.20 -43.85 -2.84
N ASN A 233 17.05 -44.52 -2.99
CA ASN A 233 15.94 -44.04 -3.81
C ASN A 233 15.41 -42.69 -3.32
N GLU A 234 15.17 -42.58 -2.02
CA GLU A 234 14.70 -41.37 -1.35
C GLU A 234 15.70 -40.22 -1.54
N SER A 235 17.00 -40.48 -1.30
CA SER A 235 18.07 -39.50 -1.48
C SER A 235 18.14 -38.96 -2.91
N TYR A 236 18.06 -39.82 -3.94
CA TYR A 236 18.02 -39.35 -5.32
C TYR A 236 16.75 -38.57 -5.64
N ARG A 237 15.59 -39.00 -5.11
CA ARG A 237 14.31 -38.32 -5.32
C ARG A 237 14.33 -36.91 -4.74
N GLU A 238 14.88 -36.76 -3.54
CA GLU A 238 15.06 -35.46 -2.87
C GLU A 238 16.05 -34.57 -3.63
N ALA A 239 17.20 -35.12 -4.06
CA ALA A 239 18.17 -34.36 -4.84
C ALA A 239 17.58 -33.79 -6.14
N PHE A 240 16.79 -34.58 -6.87
CA PHE A 240 16.09 -34.09 -8.05
C PHE A 240 15.00 -33.08 -7.73
N ARG A 241 14.22 -33.31 -6.66
CA ARG A 241 13.20 -32.38 -6.21
C ARG A 241 13.80 -31.00 -5.91
N LEU A 242 14.84 -30.97 -5.08
CA LEU A 242 15.54 -29.73 -4.73
C LEU A 242 16.15 -29.04 -5.95
N ARG A 243 16.71 -29.80 -6.89
CA ARG A 243 17.25 -29.24 -8.13
C ARG A 243 16.17 -28.52 -8.96
N PHE A 244 14.99 -29.12 -9.10
CA PHE A 244 13.89 -28.50 -9.84
C PHE A 244 13.26 -27.32 -9.09
N GLU A 245 13.07 -27.44 -7.77
CA GLU A 245 12.54 -26.36 -6.94
C GLU A 245 13.50 -25.15 -6.91
N ASN A 246 14.81 -25.38 -6.80
CA ASN A 246 15.81 -24.31 -6.85
C ASN A 246 15.86 -23.61 -8.21
N ALA A 247 15.75 -24.34 -9.31
CA ALA A 247 15.71 -23.74 -10.65
C ALA A 247 14.50 -22.82 -10.82
N ASP A 248 13.32 -23.27 -10.38
CA ASP A 248 12.07 -22.50 -10.40
C ASP A 248 12.13 -21.28 -9.45
N LEU A 249 12.77 -21.43 -8.28
CA LEU A 249 13.00 -20.32 -7.35
C LEU A 249 13.93 -19.25 -7.94
N VAL A 250 15.04 -19.66 -8.54
CA VAL A 250 15.99 -18.74 -9.20
C VAL A 250 15.30 -17.96 -10.32
N GLU A 251 14.48 -18.63 -11.14
CA GLU A 251 13.72 -17.97 -12.20
C GLU A 251 12.71 -16.96 -11.63
N ARG A 252 11.96 -17.31 -10.58
CA ARG A 252 11.05 -16.39 -9.91
C ARG A 252 11.77 -15.19 -9.30
N MET A 253 12.91 -15.40 -8.65
CA MET A 253 13.72 -14.34 -8.07
C MET A 253 14.24 -13.38 -9.14
N ALA A 254 14.72 -13.90 -10.26
CA ALA A 254 15.18 -13.07 -11.38
C ALA A 254 14.05 -12.18 -11.95
N ARG A 255 12.85 -12.74 -12.14
CA ARG A 255 11.67 -11.98 -12.59
C ARG A 255 11.24 -10.91 -11.59
N ALA A 256 11.21 -11.25 -10.30
CA ALA A 256 10.86 -10.30 -9.24
C ALA A 256 11.87 -9.14 -9.19
N HIS A 257 13.17 -9.45 -9.25
CA HIS A 257 14.23 -8.44 -9.23
C HIS A 257 14.17 -7.50 -10.44
N ALA A 258 13.90 -8.03 -11.63
CA ALA A 258 13.72 -7.21 -12.83
C ALA A 258 12.51 -6.25 -12.69
N ALA A 259 11.39 -6.74 -12.14
CA ALA A 259 10.20 -5.92 -11.92
C ALA A 259 10.43 -4.83 -10.87
N THR A 260 11.15 -5.13 -9.78
CA THR A 260 11.47 -4.12 -8.75
C THR A 260 12.40 -3.04 -9.28
N GLU A 261 13.41 -3.41 -10.07
CA GLU A 261 14.35 -2.44 -10.66
C GLU A 261 13.65 -1.52 -11.67
N GLN A 262 12.72 -2.05 -12.47
CA GLN A 262 11.92 -1.21 -13.37
C GLN A 262 11.08 -0.18 -12.60
N ARG A 263 10.37 -0.62 -11.54
CA ARG A 263 9.57 0.28 -10.71
C ARG A 263 10.41 1.36 -10.04
N ARG A 264 11.64 1.03 -9.61
CA ARG A 264 12.57 2.00 -9.04
C ARG A 264 12.91 3.09 -10.05
N ARG A 265 13.23 2.72 -11.30
CA ARG A 265 13.53 3.67 -12.37
C ARG A 265 12.33 4.56 -12.71
N ASP A 266 11.14 3.97 -12.85
CA ASP A 266 9.92 4.73 -13.14
C ASP A 266 9.62 5.75 -12.02
N ALA A 267 9.85 5.37 -10.76
CA ALA A 267 9.69 6.26 -9.61
C ALA A 267 10.72 7.40 -9.60
N GLU A 268 11.99 7.11 -9.89
CA GLU A 268 13.06 8.11 -9.98
C GLU A 268 12.79 9.14 -11.09
N GLU A 269 12.31 8.69 -12.26
CA GLU A 269 11.93 9.58 -13.34
C GLU A 269 10.72 10.46 -12.98
N ALA A 270 9.70 9.89 -12.34
CA ALA A 270 8.53 10.64 -11.90
C ALA A 270 8.89 11.71 -10.85
N GLU A 271 9.76 11.36 -9.89
CA GLU A 271 10.25 12.28 -8.88
C GLU A 271 11.08 13.41 -9.50
N ALA A 272 11.98 13.10 -10.43
CA ALA A 272 12.77 14.11 -11.13
C ALA A 272 11.87 15.11 -11.89
N ARG A 273 10.83 14.62 -12.58
CA ARG A 273 9.85 15.48 -13.27
C ARG A 273 9.09 16.36 -12.29
N ALA A 274 8.60 15.80 -11.19
CA ALA A 274 7.87 16.55 -10.16
C ALA A 274 8.74 17.67 -9.55
N ARG A 275 10.00 17.37 -9.21
CA ARG A 275 10.96 18.36 -8.69
C ARG A 275 11.22 19.48 -9.69
N SER A 276 11.44 19.15 -10.96
CA SER A 276 11.66 20.16 -12.01
C SER A 276 10.46 21.09 -12.19
N ALA A 277 9.24 20.54 -12.16
CA ALA A 277 8.02 21.32 -12.28
C ALA A 277 7.79 22.24 -11.08
N ALA A 278 8.09 21.76 -9.86
CA ALA A 278 8.01 22.56 -8.64
C ALA A 278 9.00 23.74 -8.68
N GLN A 279 10.24 23.49 -9.10
CA GLN A 279 11.27 24.54 -9.21
C GLN A 279 10.88 25.59 -10.26
N ALA A 280 10.40 25.18 -11.43
CA ALA A 280 9.95 26.10 -12.47
C ALA A 280 8.73 26.95 -12.02
N LYS A 281 7.82 26.36 -11.24
CA LYS A 281 6.69 27.09 -10.64
C LYS A 281 7.18 28.19 -9.69
N GLN A 282 8.18 27.88 -8.85
CA GLN A 282 8.76 28.85 -7.91
C GLN A 282 9.40 30.01 -8.65
N GLU A 283 10.30 29.71 -9.60
CA GLU A 283 11.02 30.73 -10.38
C GLU A 283 10.06 31.64 -11.16
N PHE A 284 8.99 31.08 -11.72
CA PHE A 284 7.96 31.85 -12.40
C PHE A 284 7.25 32.82 -11.45
N LEU A 285 6.90 32.38 -10.24
CA LEU A 285 6.23 33.22 -9.25
C LEU A 285 7.14 34.35 -8.78
N ASP A 286 8.42 34.08 -8.54
CA ASP A 286 9.39 35.10 -8.14
C ASP A 286 9.56 36.19 -9.21
N ILE A 287 9.67 35.80 -10.48
CA ILE A 287 9.80 36.73 -11.60
C ILE A 287 8.55 37.60 -11.73
N ILE A 288 7.37 36.98 -11.81
CA ILE A 288 6.10 37.70 -11.98
C ILE A 288 5.86 38.68 -10.84
N SER A 289 6.28 38.33 -9.63
CA SER A 289 6.16 39.16 -8.45
C SER A 289 6.96 40.46 -8.57
N HIS A 290 8.21 40.37 -9.01
CA HIS A 290 9.05 41.54 -9.26
C HIS A 290 8.50 42.40 -10.40
N GLU A 291 8.04 41.76 -11.47
CA GLU A 291 7.51 42.43 -12.67
C GLU A 291 6.14 43.09 -12.44
N ILE A 292 5.33 42.59 -11.50
CA ILE A 292 4.05 43.22 -11.12
C ILE A 292 4.26 44.32 -10.07
N ARG A 293 5.22 44.18 -9.14
CA ARG A 293 5.46 45.17 -8.09
C ARG A 293 5.90 46.53 -8.68
N ALA A 294 6.76 46.52 -9.70
CA ALA A 294 7.27 47.73 -10.33
C ALA A 294 6.19 48.64 -10.97
N PRO A 295 5.27 48.14 -11.83
CA PRO A 295 4.20 48.96 -12.40
C PRO A 295 3.20 49.43 -11.34
N LEU A 296 2.96 48.65 -10.27
CA LEU A 296 2.10 49.07 -9.17
C LEU A 296 2.66 50.23 -8.37
N ASP A 297 3.96 50.19 -8.06
CA ASP A 297 4.63 51.31 -7.42
C ASP A 297 4.63 52.55 -8.33
N GLY A 298 4.71 52.37 -9.65
CA GLY A 298 4.53 53.44 -10.64
C GLY A 298 3.13 54.05 -10.63
N LEU A 299 2.09 53.22 -10.61
CA LEU A 299 0.68 53.65 -10.61
C LEU A 299 0.33 54.42 -9.32
N ARG A 300 0.88 53.98 -8.18
CA ARG A 300 0.84 54.68 -6.90
C ARG A 300 1.50 56.06 -6.96
N ASN A 301 2.71 56.14 -7.53
CA ASN A 301 3.41 57.41 -7.64
C ASN A 301 2.66 58.40 -8.55
N MET A 302 2.07 57.92 -9.65
CA MET A 302 1.21 58.74 -10.52
C MET A 302 -0.04 59.23 -9.78
N ALA A 303 -0.67 58.38 -8.96
CA ALA A 303 -1.81 58.78 -8.12
C ALA A 303 -1.43 59.90 -7.15
N LYS A 304 -0.26 59.81 -6.51
CA LYS A 304 0.25 60.86 -5.61
C LYS A 304 0.51 62.18 -6.34
N TYR A 305 1.17 62.15 -7.50
CA TYR A 305 1.36 63.36 -8.31
C TYR A 305 0.03 63.99 -8.73
N LEU A 306 -0.96 63.17 -9.09
CA LEU A 306 -2.29 63.63 -9.48
C LEU A 306 -3.06 64.24 -8.29
N ALA A 307 -2.81 63.76 -7.07
CA ALA A 307 -3.36 64.33 -5.84
C ALA A 307 -2.70 65.68 -5.49
N ASP A 308 -1.38 65.79 -5.66
CA ASP A 308 -0.62 67.02 -5.38
C ASP A 308 -0.97 68.17 -6.34
N GLU A 309 -1.36 67.87 -7.59
CA GLU A 309 -1.77 68.85 -8.59
C GLU A 309 -3.30 69.02 -8.73
N ALA A 310 -4.11 68.34 -7.91
CA ALA A 310 -5.57 68.36 -8.05
C ALA A 310 -6.15 69.77 -7.78
N THR A 311 -6.88 70.32 -8.75
CA THR A 311 -7.55 71.64 -8.64
C THR A 311 -9.05 71.53 -8.43
N THR A 312 -9.61 70.34 -8.55
CA THR A 312 -11.04 70.06 -8.38
C THR A 312 -11.29 68.87 -7.46
N ASP A 313 -12.42 68.91 -6.74
CA ASP A 313 -12.85 67.85 -5.80
C ASP A 313 -13.03 66.48 -6.48
N THR A 314 -13.24 66.49 -7.80
CA THR A 314 -13.36 65.26 -8.62
C THR A 314 -11.99 64.64 -8.90
N GLN A 315 -10.96 65.45 -9.20
CA GLN A 315 -9.58 64.96 -9.41
C GLN A 315 -9.00 64.37 -8.13
N PHE A 316 -9.26 64.99 -6.99
CA PHE A 316 -8.83 64.47 -5.69
C PHE A 316 -9.46 63.10 -5.38
N LYS A 317 -10.77 62.94 -5.64
CA LYS A 317 -11.47 61.64 -5.48
C LYS A 317 -10.93 60.57 -6.43
N ILE A 318 -10.57 60.93 -7.66
CA ILE A 318 -9.97 60.00 -8.63
C ILE A 318 -8.58 59.57 -8.16
N ALA A 319 -7.72 60.53 -7.78
CA ALA A 319 -6.37 60.24 -7.28
C ALA A 319 -6.40 59.36 -6.01
N ALA A 320 -7.29 59.67 -5.05
CA ALA A 320 -7.50 58.86 -3.86
C ALA A 320 -7.95 57.43 -4.19
N SER A 321 -8.85 57.27 -5.16
CA SER A 321 -9.31 55.95 -5.60
C SER A 321 -8.21 55.12 -6.28
N ILE A 322 -7.35 55.77 -7.08
CA ILE A 322 -6.21 55.09 -7.73
C ILE A 322 -5.16 54.66 -6.70
N GLU A 323 -4.85 55.51 -5.72
CA GLU A 323 -3.94 55.18 -4.62
C GLU A 323 -4.48 53.98 -3.81
N GLU A 324 -5.76 54.01 -3.43
CA GLU A 324 -6.42 52.93 -2.69
C GLU A 324 -6.38 51.60 -3.47
N THR A 325 -6.66 51.65 -4.78
CA THR A 325 -6.63 50.48 -5.67
C THR A 325 -5.20 49.93 -5.84
N SER A 326 -4.20 50.80 -5.94
CA SER A 326 -2.78 50.40 -6.03
C SER A 326 -2.31 49.73 -4.75
N GLN A 327 -2.70 50.26 -3.58
CA GLN A 327 -2.40 49.68 -2.28
C GLN A 327 -3.12 48.34 -2.05
N LEU A 328 -4.34 48.18 -2.57
CA LEU A 328 -5.04 46.90 -2.55
C LEU A 328 -4.31 45.88 -3.41
N LEU A 329 -4.00 46.20 -4.66
CA LEU A 329 -3.39 45.27 -5.61
C LEU A 329 -1.97 44.87 -5.18
N ARG A 330 -1.19 45.80 -4.62
CA ARG A 330 0.11 45.47 -4.03
C ARG A 330 0.00 44.50 -2.86
N ARG A 331 -0.97 44.71 -1.96
CA ARG A 331 -1.24 43.76 -0.86
C ARG A 331 -1.63 42.39 -1.38
N LEU A 332 -2.45 42.30 -2.43
CA LEU A 332 -2.84 41.03 -3.03
C LEU A 332 -1.65 40.27 -3.65
N VAL A 333 -0.74 41.00 -4.28
CA VAL A 333 0.49 40.42 -4.85
C VAL A 333 1.41 39.95 -3.74
N ASP A 334 1.66 40.78 -2.73
CA ASP A 334 2.49 40.41 -1.57
C ASP A 334 1.88 39.21 -0.81
N ASP A 335 0.56 39.15 -0.62
CA ASP A 335 -0.14 38.03 0.00
C ASP A 335 -0.03 36.73 -0.84
N MET A 336 -0.10 36.82 -2.17
CA MET A 336 0.06 35.67 -3.07
C MET A 336 1.48 35.09 -3.03
N ILE A 337 2.48 35.97 -2.89
CA ILE A 337 3.90 35.58 -2.74
C ILE A 337 4.12 34.92 -1.39
N ASP A 338 3.72 35.59 -0.30
CA ASP A 338 3.84 35.06 1.05
C ASP A 338 3.16 33.67 1.11
N PHE A 339 1.97 33.51 0.52
CA PHE A 339 1.30 32.21 0.43
C PHE A 339 2.11 31.16 -0.34
N SER A 340 2.72 31.54 -1.46
CA SER A 340 3.53 30.64 -2.29
C SER A 340 4.85 30.23 -1.62
N GLU A 341 5.55 31.16 -0.97
CA GLU A 341 6.75 30.87 -0.19
C GLU A 341 6.45 29.98 1.02
N ILE A 342 5.29 30.19 1.66
CA ILE A 342 4.81 29.39 2.77
C ILE A 342 4.46 27.95 2.33
N GLU A 343 3.82 27.75 1.16
CA GLU A 343 3.55 26.41 0.60
C GLU A 343 4.86 25.69 0.24
N ALA A 344 5.82 26.42 -0.33
CA ALA A 344 7.13 25.91 -0.70
C ALA A 344 8.07 25.66 0.49
N HIS A 345 7.64 25.99 1.72
CA HIS A 345 8.46 25.93 2.94
C HIS A 345 9.76 26.75 2.85
N SER A 346 9.77 27.83 2.05
CA SER A 346 10.95 28.67 1.82
C SER A 346 11.00 29.94 2.68
N LEU A 347 9.93 30.25 3.43
CA LEU A 347 9.87 31.44 4.27
C LEU A 347 10.63 31.25 5.59
N GLU A 348 11.67 32.07 5.83
CA GLU A 348 12.48 32.05 7.05
C GLU A 348 11.95 33.07 8.09
N LEU A 349 11.71 32.60 9.33
CA LEU A 349 11.32 33.46 10.45
C LEU A 349 12.54 34.18 11.05
N LYS A 350 12.34 35.41 11.56
CA LYS A 350 13.40 36.22 12.21
C LYS A 350 13.05 36.55 13.67
N PRO A 351 13.16 35.59 14.61
CA PRO A 351 12.83 35.82 16.01
C PRO A 351 13.72 36.88 16.67
N ARG A 352 13.12 37.80 17.41
CA ARG A 352 13.80 38.81 18.24
C ARG A 352 12.95 39.16 19.46
N SER A 353 13.59 39.58 20.55
CA SER A 353 12.89 40.06 21.75
C SER A 353 12.20 41.40 21.51
N PHE A 354 10.92 41.50 21.85
CA PHE A 354 10.12 42.73 21.78
C PHE A 354 9.05 42.78 22.88
N ASN A 355 8.49 43.98 23.12
CA ASN A 355 7.38 44.17 24.06
C ASN A 355 6.02 43.97 23.33
N PRO A 356 5.23 42.93 23.67
CA PRO A 356 3.97 42.63 22.98
C PRO A 356 2.89 43.70 23.18
N VAL A 357 2.89 44.37 24.35
CA VAL A 357 1.93 45.45 24.67
C VAL A 357 2.25 46.71 23.86
N GLU A 358 3.54 47.06 23.71
CA GLU A 358 3.96 48.17 22.86
C GLU A 358 3.62 47.92 21.38
N LEU A 359 3.82 46.69 20.90
CA LEU A 359 3.45 46.31 19.53
C LEU A 359 1.94 46.45 19.31
N ALA A 360 1.11 45.93 20.22
CA ALA A 360 -0.35 46.04 20.17
C ALA A 360 -0.82 47.51 20.26
N SER A 361 -0.22 48.31 21.15
CA SER A 361 -0.48 49.75 21.27
C SER A 361 -0.13 50.51 19.99
N GLY A 362 0.99 50.16 19.35
CA GLY A 362 1.36 50.70 18.04
C GLY A 362 0.30 50.43 16.96
N ILE A 363 -0.26 49.21 16.94
CA ILE A 363 -1.32 48.84 16.00
C ILE A 363 -2.60 49.63 16.25
N VAL A 364 -3.05 49.72 17.50
CA VAL A 364 -4.23 50.52 17.87
C VAL A 364 -4.06 51.98 17.48
N ARG A 365 -2.87 52.56 17.69
CA ARG A 365 -2.57 53.94 17.26
C ARG A 365 -2.66 54.09 15.74
N MET A 366 -2.16 53.11 14.98
CA MET A 366 -2.18 53.14 13.51
C MET A 366 -3.60 53.01 12.95
N THR A 367 -4.47 52.17 13.53
CA THR A 367 -5.81 51.88 12.99
C THR A 367 -6.94 52.70 13.62
N ARG A 368 -6.65 53.51 14.66
CA ARG A 368 -7.64 54.35 15.34
C ARG A 368 -8.41 55.28 14.41
N HIS A 369 -7.74 55.88 13.44
CA HIS A 369 -8.41 56.78 12.48
C HIS A 369 -9.50 56.04 11.68
N GLN A 370 -9.23 54.82 11.22
CA GLN A 370 -10.17 54.00 10.46
C GLN A 370 -11.41 53.62 11.29
N ALA A 371 -11.22 53.37 12.59
CA ALA A 371 -12.33 53.11 13.51
C ALA A 371 -13.17 54.39 13.74
N VAL A 372 -12.53 55.53 13.96
CA VAL A 372 -13.19 56.84 14.16
C VAL A 372 -13.98 57.27 12.93
N ASP A 373 -13.42 57.12 11.73
CA ASP A 373 -14.10 57.43 10.46
C ASP A 373 -15.37 56.60 10.25
N ARG A 374 -15.46 55.44 10.93
CA ARG A 374 -16.62 54.55 10.93
C ARG A 374 -17.52 54.68 12.17
N GLY A 375 -17.19 55.58 13.10
CA GLY A 375 -17.95 55.76 14.34
C GLY A 375 -17.84 54.60 15.33
N LEU A 376 -16.75 53.81 15.27
CA LEU A 376 -16.50 52.67 16.15
C LEU A 376 -15.51 53.04 17.26
N SER A 377 -15.67 52.46 18.47
CA SER A 377 -14.61 52.52 19.48
C SER A 377 -13.51 51.49 19.19
N LEU A 378 -12.26 51.84 19.45
CA LEU A 378 -11.11 50.93 19.36
C LEU A 378 -10.28 51.06 20.64
N GLU A 379 -10.23 49.97 21.40
CA GLU A 379 -9.61 49.92 22.73
C GLU A 379 -8.52 48.85 22.80
N LEU A 380 -7.51 49.13 23.63
CA LEU A 380 -6.46 48.19 24.00
C LEU A 380 -6.68 47.75 25.44
N ASP A 381 -6.91 46.46 25.65
CA ASP A 381 -6.97 45.83 26.97
C ASP A 381 -5.71 44.98 27.19
N ALA A 382 -4.75 45.49 27.96
CA ALA A 382 -3.56 44.74 28.33
C ALA A 382 -3.71 44.22 29.77
N ALA A 383 -3.73 42.89 29.94
CA ALA A 383 -3.87 42.30 31.27
C ALA A 383 -2.66 42.67 32.16
N PRO A 384 -2.85 42.93 33.47
CA PRO A 384 -1.78 43.37 34.37
C PRO A 384 -0.59 42.41 34.43
N ASP A 385 -0.83 41.11 34.28
CA ASP A 385 0.19 40.06 34.39
C ASP A 385 0.89 39.75 33.05
N THR A 386 0.68 40.57 32.01
CA THR A 386 1.24 40.34 30.67
C THR A 386 2.76 40.51 30.69
N PRO A 387 3.55 39.49 30.27
CA PRO A 387 4.99 39.61 30.13
C PRO A 387 5.41 40.79 29.23
N THR A 388 6.41 41.54 29.67
CA THR A 388 6.94 42.72 28.95
C THR A 388 7.93 42.38 27.85
N GLN A 389 8.34 41.10 27.74
CA GLN A 389 9.23 40.60 26.69
C GLN A 389 8.69 39.28 26.13
N MET A 390 8.78 39.15 24.81
CA MET A 390 8.45 37.96 24.05
C MET A 390 9.46 37.80 22.91
N ASN A 391 9.90 36.56 22.66
CA ASN A 391 10.82 36.25 21.56
C ASN A 391 10.06 35.57 20.41
N ALA A 392 9.74 36.34 19.38
CA ALA A 392 9.12 35.85 18.14
C ALA A 392 9.48 36.80 16.99
N ASP A 393 8.96 36.59 15.78
CA ASP A 393 9.13 37.53 14.68
C ASP A 393 8.08 38.66 14.79
N PRO A 394 8.44 39.87 15.27
CA PRO A 394 7.47 40.93 15.51
C PRO A 394 6.84 41.46 14.23
N ASP A 395 7.47 41.29 13.07
CA ASP A 395 6.93 41.76 11.79
C ASP A 395 5.79 40.83 11.35
N ARG A 396 5.95 39.51 11.55
CA ARG A 396 4.88 38.52 11.31
C ARG A 396 3.76 38.61 12.36
N VAL A 397 4.08 38.85 13.63
CA VAL A 397 3.05 39.11 14.68
C VAL A 397 2.24 40.37 14.35
N ARG A 398 2.91 41.44 13.90
CA ARG A 398 2.24 42.67 13.45
C ARG A 398 1.34 42.41 12.26
N GLN A 399 1.79 41.62 11.28
CA GLN A 399 1.01 41.25 10.09
C GLN A 399 -0.29 40.53 10.48
N VAL A 400 -0.21 39.53 11.36
CA VAL A 400 -1.39 38.81 11.89
C VAL A 400 -2.35 39.78 12.59
N LEU A 401 -1.87 40.61 13.52
CA LEU A 401 -2.70 41.55 14.27
C LEU A 401 -3.35 42.62 13.38
N MET A 402 -2.61 43.17 12.40
CA MET A 402 -3.16 44.14 11.45
C MET A 402 -4.26 43.53 10.60
N ASN A 403 -4.12 42.26 10.19
CA ASN A 403 -5.18 41.55 9.47
C ASN A 403 -6.42 41.34 10.35
N LEU A 404 -6.26 40.90 11.60
CA LEU A 404 -7.39 40.67 12.51
C LEU A 404 -8.11 41.97 12.90
N VAL A 405 -7.37 43.02 13.29
CA VAL A 405 -7.94 44.34 13.63
C VAL A 405 -8.59 45.00 12.41
N GLY A 406 -7.94 44.89 11.24
CA GLY A 406 -8.49 45.36 9.97
C GLY A 406 -9.82 44.69 9.63
N ASN A 407 -9.93 43.37 9.81
CA ASN A 407 -11.17 42.62 9.62
C ASN A 407 -12.25 43.05 10.63
N ALA A 408 -11.91 43.21 11.91
CA ALA A 408 -12.85 43.66 12.94
C ALA A 408 -13.45 45.04 12.63
N ILE A 409 -12.63 46.04 12.30
CA ILE A 409 -13.09 47.39 11.91
C ILE A 409 -13.93 47.33 10.63
N LYS A 410 -13.57 46.42 9.71
CA LYS A 410 -14.25 46.27 8.42
C LYS A 410 -15.66 45.70 8.54
N PHE A 411 -15.88 44.72 9.42
CA PHE A 411 -17.14 43.99 9.54
C PHE A 411 -18.04 44.48 10.69
N THR A 412 -17.55 45.37 11.55
CA THR A 412 -18.36 46.00 12.61
C THR A 412 -19.07 47.25 12.08
N TYR A 413 -20.37 47.34 12.34
CA TYR A 413 -21.18 48.48 11.92
C TYR A 413 -21.44 49.48 13.04
N GLN A 414 -21.64 48.99 14.26
CA GLN A 414 -21.92 49.79 15.46
C GLN A 414 -21.30 49.11 16.68
N GLY A 415 -20.92 49.90 17.68
CA GLY A 415 -20.23 49.42 18.87
C GLY A 415 -18.72 49.64 18.78
N GLY A 416 -17.93 48.57 18.92
CA GLY A 416 -16.49 48.72 19.06
C GLY A 416 -15.68 47.45 18.84
N VAL A 417 -14.37 47.65 18.79
CA VAL A 417 -13.35 46.61 18.66
C VAL A 417 -12.41 46.71 19.85
N VAL A 418 -12.17 45.58 20.52
CA VAL A 418 -11.22 45.48 21.64
C VAL A 418 -10.08 44.57 21.23
N LEU A 419 -8.86 45.11 21.17
CA LEU A 419 -7.64 44.32 21.08
C LEU A 419 -7.18 44.02 22.51
N ARG A 420 -7.19 42.75 22.88
CA ARG A 420 -6.74 42.27 24.18
C ARG A 420 -5.46 41.45 24.07
N VAL A 421 -4.51 41.71 24.97
CA VAL A 421 -3.30 40.93 25.17
C VAL A 421 -3.30 40.39 26.60
N ALA A 422 -3.26 39.06 26.75
CA ALA A 422 -3.31 38.43 28.06
C ALA A 422 -2.42 37.18 28.12
N PRO A 423 -1.75 36.93 29.26
CA PRO A 423 -1.07 35.66 29.48
C PRO A 423 -2.10 34.55 29.73
N LEU A 424 -1.77 33.34 29.30
CA LEU A 424 -2.50 32.12 29.59
C LEU A 424 -1.51 31.08 30.10
N THR A 425 -1.81 30.44 31.21
CA THR A 425 -1.01 29.33 31.73
C THR A 425 -1.55 28.02 31.15
N THR A 426 -0.69 27.24 30.49
CA THR A 426 -1.02 25.92 29.95
C THR A 426 -1.25 24.92 31.09
N PRO A 427 -1.91 23.77 30.84
CA PRO A 427 -2.06 22.71 31.84
C PRO A 427 -0.72 22.16 32.36
N ALA A 428 0.36 22.30 31.58
CA ALA A 428 1.72 21.93 31.95
C ALA A 428 2.45 23.01 32.78
N GLY A 429 1.81 24.16 33.04
CA GLY A 429 2.37 25.27 33.82
C GLY A 429 3.21 26.26 33.01
N GLU A 430 3.22 26.16 31.68
CA GLU A 430 3.96 27.10 30.82
C GLU A 430 3.11 28.34 30.51
N THR A 431 3.75 29.49 30.35
CA THR A 431 3.05 30.73 29.99
C THR A 431 3.07 30.94 28.48
N VAL A 432 1.89 31.07 27.89
CA VAL A 432 1.69 31.48 26.49
C VAL A 432 0.97 32.82 26.44
N LEU A 433 1.15 33.57 25.36
CA LEU A 433 0.46 34.84 25.16
C LEU A 433 -0.75 34.65 24.25
N ARG A 434 -1.93 35.08 24.71
CA ARG A 434 -3.15 35.18 23.91
C ARG A 434 -3.32 36.61 23.44
N PHE A 435 -3.36 36.77 22.13
CA PHE A 435 -3.83 37.98 21.47
C PHE A 435 -5.26 37.73 20.99
N SER A 436 -6.19 38.61 21.30
CA SER A 436 -7.59 38.48 20.87
C SER A 436 -8.14 39.81 20.39
N VAL A 437 -8.86 39.81 19.28
CA VAL A 437 -9.56 40.94 18.70
C VAL A 437 -11.05 40.61 18.76
N THR A 438 -11.77 41.28 19.66
CA THR A 438 -13.22 41.12 19.83
C THR A 438 -13.96 42.26 19.17
N ASP A 439 -14.94 41.94 18.34
CA ASP A 439 -15.76 42.87 17.60
C ASP A 439 -17.25 42.67 17.90
N THR A 440 -18.06 43.72 17.81
CA THR A 440 -19.52 43.68 17.98
C THR A 440 -20.28 43.56 16.66
N GLY A 441 -19.64 42.95 15.65
CA GLY A 441 -20.18 42.79 14.30
C GLY A 441 -21.28 41.72 14.19
N PRO A 442 -21.63 41.30 12.96
CA PRO A 442 -22.74 40.38 12.71
C PRO A 442 -22.49 38.94 13.19
N GLY A 443 -21.30 38.62 13.69
CA GLY A 443 -20.91 37.25 14.03
C GLY A 443 -20.79 36.34 12.80
N LEU A 444 -20.49 35.06 13.04
CA LEU A 444 -20.23 34.05 12.02
C LEU A 444 -21.13 32.83 12.22
N SER A 445 -21.71 32.31 11.12
CA SER A 445 -22.43 31.05 11.15
C SER A 445 -21.48 29.86 11.40
N PRO A 446 -21.98 28.72 11.91
CA PRO A 446 -21.17 27.51 12.07
C PRO A 446 -20.46 27.06 10.78
N GLU A 447 -21.13 27.23 9.64
CA GLU A 447 -20.63 26.84 8.32
C GLU A 447 -19.47 27.76 7.88
N ILE A 448 -19.58 29.07 8.12
CA ILE A 448 -18.51 30.03 7.84
C ILE A 448 -17.32 29.80 8.77
N LYS A 449 -17.55 29.54 10.06
CA LYS A 449 -16.49 29.22 11.03
C LYS A 449 -15.65 28.01 10.62
N ALA A 450 -16.28 26.96 10.08
CA ALA A 450 -15.61 25.74 9.67
C ALA A 450 -14.61 25.93 8.51
N ARG A 451 -14.84 26.93 7.66
CA ARG A 451 -14.05 27.17 6.43
C ARG A 451 -13.24 28.46 6.46
N LEU A 452 -13.24 29.16 7.60
CA LEU A 452 -12.74 30.53 7.71
C LEU A 452 -11.23 30.68 7.46
N PHE A 453 -10.45 29.62 7.73
CA PHE A 453 -9.00 29.58 7.55
C PHE A 453 -8.57 28.85 6.27
N GLU A 454 -9.52 28.36 5.45
CA GLU A 454 -9.24 27.78 4.13
C GLU A 454 -8.92 28.88 3.11
N ALA A 455 -7.91 28.67 2.25
CA ALA A 455 -7.54 29.62 1.21
C ALA A 455 -8.70 29.91 0.24
N PHE A 456 -8.86 31.18 -0.15
CA PHE A 456 -9.90 31.65 -1.09
C PHE A 456 -11.34 31.51 -0.60
N THR A 457 -11.55 31.24 0.69
CA THR A 457 -12.90 31.11 1.24
C THR A 457 -13.50 32.49 1.48
N GLN A 458 -14.27 32.97 0.51
CA GLN A 458 -15.20 34.09 0.70
C GLN A 458 -16.54 33.50 1.15
N GLY A 459 -17.15 34.06 2.22
CA GLY A 459 -18.46 33.62 2.71
C GLY A 459 -19.46 33.55 1.55
N SER A 460 -20.07 32.38 1.35
CA SER A 460 -20.77 32.03 0.10
C SER A 460 -22.09 32.79 -0.12
N ASP A 461 -22.49 33.64 0.83
CA ASP A 461 -23.66 34.50 0.71
C ASP A 461 -23.28 35.97 0.55
N ALA A 462 -22.56 36.27 -0.54
CA ALA A 462 -22.45 37.64 -1.06
C ALA A 462 -23.80 38.26 -1.46
N ARG A 463 -24.93 37.53 -1.31
CA ARG A 463 -26.30 38.03 -1.53
C ARG A 463 -27.01 38.51 -0.26
N ASP A 464 -26.59 38.09 0.94
CA ASP A 464 -27.23 38.51 2.21
C ASP A 464 -26.52 39.70 2.90
N PHE A 465 -25.28 40.02 2.52
CA PHE A 465 -24.64 41.28 2.90
C PHE A 465 -25.04 42.42 1.96
N ARG A 466 -26.32 42.78 1.97
CA ARG A 466 -26.96 43.77 1.06
C ARG A 466 -26.43 45.21 1.12
N PHE A 467 -25.33 45.52 1.82
CA PHE A 467 -24.79 46.89 1.91
C PHE A 467 -23.26 47.03 1.85
N SER A 468 -22.46 46.00 1.58
CA SER A 468 -20.99 46.13 1.44
C SER A 468 -20.49 46.07 -0.01
N GLY A 469 -21.15 46.80 -0.92
CA GLY A 469 -20.81 46.82 -2.36
C GLY A 469 -19.44 47.39 -2.75
N LYS A 470 -18.45 47.53 -1.85
CA LYS A 470 -17.12 48.09 -2.18
C LYS A 470 -15.91 47.47 -1.45
N ALA A 471 -16.07 46.46 -0.59
CA ALA A 471 -14.97 46.06 0.30
C ALA A 471 -14.78 44.54 0.49
N ALA A 472 -15.00 43.68 -0.50
CA ALA A 472 -14.59 42.26 -0.37
C ALA A 472 -13.08 42.13 -0.66
N GLY A 473 -12.28 41.62 0.30
CA GLY A 473 -10.86 41.33 0.08
C GLY A 473 -10.66 39.94 -0.54
N ALA A 474 -9.46 39.59 -1.02
CA ALA A 474 -9.21 38.32 -1.72
C ALA A 474 -9.34 37.03 -0.87
N GLY A 475 -9.61 37.15 0.45
CA GLY A 475 -9.79 35.98 1.32
C GLY A 475 -8.49 35.25 1.68
N LEU A 476 -7.32 35.87 1.45
CA LEU A 476 -6.01 35.28 1.75
C LEU A 476 -5.46 35.65 3.14
N GLY A 477 -5.89 36.77 3.73
CA GLY A 477 -5.32 37.26 4.98
C GLY A 477 -5.46 36.31 6.18
N LEU A 478 -6.62 35.68 6.37
CA LEU A 478 -6.86 34.72 7.46
C LEU A 478 -6.09 33.39 7.27
N PRO A 479 -6.07 32.76 6.08
CA PRO A 479 -5.18 31.63 5.78
C PRO A 479 -3.69 31.93 6.00
N ILE A 480 -3.21 33.10 5.56
CA ILE A 480 -1.83 33.54 5.80
C ILE A 480 -1.58 33.70 7.31
N SER A 481 -2.54 34.27 8.04
CA SER A 481 -2.45 34.41 9.49
C SER A 481 -2.37 33.06 10.22
N ASP A 482 -3.18 32.08 9.82
CA ASP A 482 -3.12 30.72 10.37
C ASP A 482 -1.74 30.10 10.14
N ARG A 483 -1.20 30.20 8.92
CA ARG A 483 0.08 29.56 8.65
C ARG A 483 1.27 30.29 9.29
N LEU A 484 1.29 31.62 9.33
CA LEU A 484 2.30 32.37 10.07
C LEU A 484 2.30 32.01 11.56
N VAL A 485 1.12 31.93 12.17
CA VAL A 485 0.98 31.52 13.59
C VAL A 485 1.47 30.09 13.80
N ARG A 486 1.15 29.16 12.89
CA ARG A 486 1.66 27.77 12.95
C ARG A 486 3.17 27.69 12.79
N MET A 487 3.76 28.44 11.86
CA MET A 487 5.21 28.50 11.67
C MET A 487 5.91 29.06 12.91
N MET A 488 5.31 30.04 13.60
CA MET A 488 5.78 30.55 14.89
C MET A 488 5.52 29.60 16.08
N GLY A 489 5.01 28.39 15.82
CA GLY A 489 4.76 27.38 16.85
C GLY A 489 3.45 27.56 17.63
N GLY A 490 2.59 28.49 17.23
CA GLY A 490 1.34 28.81 17.91
C GLY A 490 0.08 28.14 17.36
N HIS A 491 -1.07 28.72 17.74
CA HIS A 491 -2.40 28.30 17.30
C HIS A 491 -3.34 29.51 17.15
N ILE A 492 -4.19 29.54 16.12
CA ILE A 492 -5.18 30.60 15.86
C ILE A 492 -6.59 30.00 15.89
N GLY A 493 -7.57 30.79 16.32
CA GLY A 493 -8.96 30.36 16.40
C GLY A 493 -9.95 31.53 16.41
N VAL A 494 -11.23 31.20 16.45
CA VAL A 494 -12.33 32.17 16.51
C VAL A 494 -13.45 31.66 17.39
N ASP A 495 -13.93 32.52 18.28
CA ASP A 495 -15.15 32.33 19.07
C ASP A 495 -16.18 33.34 18.56
N SER A 496 -17.29 32.89 17.98
CA SER A 496 -18.27 33.80 17.38
C SER A 496 -19.68 33.25 17.51
N THR A 497 -20.68 34.13 17.61
CA THR A 497 -22.11 33.76 17.61
C THR A 497 -22.84 34.68 16.64
N PRO A 498 -23.67 34.16 15.71
CA PRO A 498 -24.45 34.99 14.80
C PRO A 498 -25.24 36.07 15.55
N GLY A 499 -25.08 37.32 15.12
CA GLY A 499 -25.73 38.50 15.69
C GLY A 499 -25.11 39.07 16.97
N GLN A 500 -24.05 38.46 17.52
CA GLN A 500 -23.44 38.91 18.79
C GLN A 500 -21.95 39.31 18.68
N GLY A 501 -21.38 39.29 17.46
CA GLY A 501 -19.97 39.61 17.24
C GLY A 501 -19.05 38.40 17.18
N SER A 502 -17.75 38.67 17.04
CA SER A 502 -16.71 37.64 16.94
C SER A 502 -15.48 38.01 17.76
N SER A 503 -14.80 37.01 18.30
CA SER A 503 -13.51 37.10 18.97
C SER A 503 -12.52 36.24 18.22
N PHE A 504 -11.68 36.87 17.41
CA PHE A 504 -10.57 36.21 16.74
C PHE A 504 -9.36 36.23 17.66
N TRP A 505 -8.68 35.10 17.82
CA TRP A 505 -7.57 35.01 18.75
C TRP A 505 -6.46 34.12 18.23
N PHE A 506 -5.23 34.40 18.65
CA PHE A 506 -4.12 33.50 18.46
C PHE A 506 -3.25 33.43 19.71
N LEU A 507 -2.62 32.28 19.86
CA LEU A 507 -1.75 31.89 20.96
C LEU A 507 -0.33 31.74 20.41
N LEU A 508 0.64 32.34 21.07
CA LEU A 508 2.06 32.15 20.77
C LEU A 508 2.84 31.81 22.04
N PRO A 509 3.87 30.95 21.93
CA PRO A 509 4.78 30.73 23.03
C PRO A 509 5.63 31.99 23.28
N LEU A 510 6.09 32.18 24.53
CA LEU A 510 7.00 33.28 24.88
C LEU A 510 8.38 33.12 24.22
N GLU A 511 8.81 31.89 23.99
CA GLU A 511 10.05 31.51 23.31
C GLU A 511 9.76 30.47 22.22
N PRO A 512 10.46 30.50 21.06
CA PRO A 512 10.25 29.52 20.01
C PRO A 512 10.45 28.08 20.52
N GLY A 513 9.45 27.22 20.36
CA GLY A 513 9.50 25.82 20.77
C GLY A 513 9.03 25.53 22.21
N ALA A 514 8.72 26.54 23.02
CA ALA A 514 8.07 26.33 24.32
C ALA A 514 6.60 25.91 24.15
N ALA A 515 6.03 25.20 25.12
CA ALA A 515 4.65 24.72 25.09
C ALA A 515 4.27 23.88 23.86
N ALA A 516 5.25 23.20 23.25
CA ALA A 516 5.04 22.39 22.04
C ALA A 516 3.95 21.33 22.23
N ASP A 517 3.97 20.59 23.34
CA ASP A 517 2.97 19.56 23.67
C ASP A 517 1.56 20.14 23.81
N TYR A 518 1.44 21.34 24.39
CA TYR A 518 0.17 22.05 24.53
C TYR A 518 -0.39 22.48 23.16
N PHE A 519 0.47 23.03 22.29
CA PHE A 519 0.08 23.40 20.93
C PHE A 519 -0.19 22.20 20.03
N GLU A 520 0.49 21.07 20.24
CA GLU A 520 0.20 19.81 19.56
C GLU A 520 -1.15 19.25 20.00
N GLY A 521 -1.49 19.31 21.29
CA GLY A 521 -2.82 18.95 21.81
C GLY A 521 -3.94 19.81 21.22
N LEU A 522 -3.77 21.14 21.21
CA LEU A 522 -4.70 22.07 20.55
C LEU A 522 -4.85 21.79 19.06
N ARG A 523 -3.75 21.46 18.37
CA ARG A 523 -3.80 21.08 16.95
C ARG A 523 -4.47 19.72 16.76
N ALA A 524 -4.29 18.74 17.62
CA ALA A 524 -4.96 17.44 17.52
C ALA A 524 -6.49 17.58 17.71
N GLU A 525 -6.93 18.51 18.56
CA GLU A 525 -8.35 18.88 18.71
C GLU A 525 -8.89 19.74 17.55
N ALA A 526 -8.05 20.62 16.98
CA ALA A 526 -8.42 21.55 15.91
C ALA A 526 -8.09 21.07 14.48
N THR A 527 -7.41 19.93 14.32
CA THR A 527 -7.27 19.28 13.02
C THR A 527 -8.66 18.74 12.69
N PRO A 528 -9.27 19.14 11.56
CA PRO A 528 -10.45 18.44 11.10
C PRO A 528 -9.97 17.01 10.88
N VAL A 529 -10.40 16.10 11.75
CA VAL A 529 -10.29 14.66 11.59
C VAL A 529 -10.55 14.40 10.12
N ALA A 530 -9.50 13.98 9.41
CA ALA A 530 -9.55 13.59 8.01
C ALA A 530 -10.87 12.87 7.77
N ALA A 531 -11.78 13.55 7.06
CA ALA A 531 -13.12 13.10 6.71
C ALA A 531 -13.57 11.81 7.45
N ARG A 532 -13.81 11.88 8.77
CA ARG A 532 -14.88 11.02 9.30
C ARG A 532 -16.11 11.64 8.69
N ARG A 533 -16.59 11.04 7.59
CA ARG A 533 -17.93 11.30 7.06
C ARG A 533 -18.82 11.50 8.27
N PRO A 534 -19.56 12.63 8.39
CA PRO A 534 -20.47 12.81 9.50
C PRO A 534 -21.28 11.52 9.57
N GLU A 535 -21.19 10.84 10.72
CA GLU A 535 -21.87 9.57 10.90
C GLU A 535 -23.32 9.79 10.51
N ARG A 536 -23.74 9.18 9.41
CA ARG A 536 -25.03 9.46 8.80
C ARG A 536 -26.05 8.81 9.72
N LEU A 537 -26.53 9.56 10.70
CA LEU A 537 -27.55 9.05 11.63
C LEU A 537 -28.81 8.70 10.85
N ILE A 538 -29.17 9.54 9.88
CA ILE A 538 -30.37 9.41 9.06
C ILE A 538 -30.05 9.70 7.60
N ASP A 539 -30.59 8.89 6.70
CA ASP A 539 -30.55 9.12 5.27
C ASP A 539 -31.61 10.15 4.86
N HIS A 540 -31.18 11.41 4.74
CA HIS A 540 -32.06 12.52 4.38
C HIS A 540 -32.60 12.41 2.94
N ASP A 541 -31.84 11.80 2.02
CA ASP A 541 -32.27 11.58 0.64
C ASP A 541 -33.37 10.53 0.57
N HIS A 542 -33.24 9.45 1.35
CA HIS A 542 -34.26 8.41 1.48
C HIS A 542 -35.52 8.94 2.17
N LEU A 543 -35.38 9.74 3.23
CA LEU A 543 -36.49 10.41 3.88
C LEU A 543 -37.23 11.36 2.92
N TYR A 544 -36.50 12.15 2.14
CA TYR A 544 -37.07 13.03 1.14
C TYR A 544 -37.80 12.24 0.05
N ALA A 545 -37.24 11.12 -0.40
CA ALA A 545 -37.89 10.22 -1.36
C ALA A 545 -39.16 9.56 -0.79
N LEU A 546 -39.17 9.19 0.50
CA LEU A 546 -40.34 8.70 1.22
C LEU A 546 -41.42 9.79 1.33
N GLU A 547 -41.02 11.03 1.59
CA GLU A 547 -41.92 12.19 1.69
C GLU A 547 -42.61 12.48 0.36
N LEU A 548 -41.85 12.42 -0.74
CA LEU A 548 -42.36 12.53 -2.11
C LEU A 548 -43.34 11.41 -2.49
N ARG A 549 -43.17 10.19 -1.97
CA ARG A 549 -44.02 9.04 -2.28
C ARG A 549 -45.31 9.00 -1.47
N MET A 550 -45.27 9.40 -0.20
CA MET A 550 -46.39 9.26 0.74
C MET A 550 -47.15 10.58 1.00
N GLY A 551 -46.54 11.72 0.64
CA GLY A 551 -47.04 13.05 0.95
C GLY A 551 -46.72 13.47 2.39
N GLY A 552 -46.39 14.75 2.60
CA GLY A 552 -45.90 15.27 3.88
C GLY A 552 -46.83 15.10 5.08
N GLN A 553 -48.12 14.78 4.89
CA GLN A 553 -49.04 14.46 5.99
C GLN A 553 -48.96 13.01 6.49
N HIS A 554 -48.53 12.05 5.65
CA HIS A 554 -48.49 10.62 6.01
C HIS A 554 -47.09 10.13 6.40
N ILE A 555 -46.04 10.92 6.13
CA ILE A 555 -44.66 10.54 6.49
C ILE A 555 -44.46 10.45 8.01
N THR A 556 -45.11 11.31 8.79
CA THR A 556 -44.99 11.28 10.25
C THR A 556 -45.55 9.97 10.81
N ASP A 557 -46.74 9.56 10.40
CA ASP A 557 -47.35 8.29 10.84
C ASP A 557 -46.51 7.06 10.43
N TYR A 558 -45.94 7.09 9.22
CA TYR A 558 -45.04 6.03 8.74
C TYR A 558 -43.75 5.95 9.56
N LEU A 559 -43.14 7.10 9.89
CA LEU A 559 -41.94 7.16 10.71
C LEU A 559 -42.21 6.70 12.14
N VAL A 560 -43.36 7.05 12.73
CA VAL A 560 -43.78 6.57 14.06
C VAL A 560 -43.92 5.04 14.05
N ALA A 561 -44.68 4.49 13.10
CA ALA A 561 -44.88 3.03 13.01
C ALA A 561 -43.55 2.27 12.78
N GLY A 562 -42.64 2.81 11.97
CA GLY A 562 -41.32 2.23 11.77
C GLY A 562 -40.42 2.30 13.00
N LEU A 563 -40.47 3.42 13.74
CA LEU A 563 -39.74 3.58 14.99
C LEU A 563 -40.23 2.63 16.09
N GLU A 564 -41.54 2.43 16.21
CA GLU A 564 -42.12 1.45 17.13
C GLU A 564 -41.61 0.04 16.83
N ARG A 565 -41.56 -0.35 15.55
CA ARG A 565 -41.01 -1.64 15.10
C ARG A 565 -39.53 -1.78 15.45
N VAL A 566 -38.72 -0.74 15.22
CA VAL A 566 -37.28 -0.72 15.58
C VAL A 566 -37.08 -0.89 17.08
N LEU A 567 -37.90 -0.23 17.90
CA LEU A 567 -37.85 -0.37 19.37
C LEU A 567 -38.29 -1.74 19.86
N GLU A 568 -39.31 -2.35 19.22
CA GLU A 568 -39.75 -3.71 19.53
C GLU A 568 -38.65 -4.73 19.27
N ILE A 569 -38.03 -4.68 18.09
CA ILE A 569 -36.94 -5.59 17.71
C ILE A 569 -35.72 -5.37 18.62
N HIS A 570 -35.40 -4.12 18.97
CA HIS A 570 -34.31 -3.83 19.91
C HIS A 570 -34.53 -4.50 21.30
N ARG A 571 -35.77 -4.57 21.79
CA ARG A 571 -36.07 -5.30 23.04
C ARG A 571 -35.80 -6.80 22.89
N GLU A 572 -36.11 -7.39 21.75
CA GLU A 572 -35.78 -8.80 21.48
C GLU A 572 -34.27 -9.04 21.34
N VAL A 573 -33.51 -8.09 20.77
CA VAL A 573 -32.04 -8.11 20.76
C VAL A 573 -31.47 -8.11 22.18
N GLU A 574 -31.98 -7.25 23.06
CA GLU A 574 -31.56 -7.22 24.48
C GLU A 574 -31.94 -8.51 25.22
N ARG A 575 -33.13 -9.07 24.98
CA ARG A 575 -33.52 -10.37 25.55
C ARG A 575 -32.61 -11.50 25.07
N ALA A 576 -32.33 -11.59 23.77
CA ALA A 576 -31.43 -12.59 23.21
C ALA A 576 -30.00 -12.48 23.79
N LYS A 577 -29.52 -11.26 24.03
CA LYS A 577 -28.26 -10.99 24.74
C LYS A 577 -28.30 -11.51 26.18
N THR A 578 -29.37 -11.26 26.93
CA THR A 578 -29.49 -11.77 28.32
C THR A 578 -29.53 -13.29 28.39
N LEU A 579 -30.16 -13.95 27.42
CA LEU A 579 -30.25 -15.40 27.31
C LEU A 579 -29.01 -16.05 26.66
N ARG A 580 -28.06 -15.24 26.18
CA ARG A 580 -26.88 -15.66 25.40
C ARG A 580 -27.21 -16.56 24.20
N ASP A 581 -28.37 -16.34 23.58
CA ASP A 581 -28.78 -17.07 22.38
C ASP A 581 -28.25 -16.36 21.12
N GLY A 582 -27.09 -16.80 20.63
CA GLY A 582 -26.47 -16.24 19.43
C GLY A 582 -27.31 -16.44 18.16
N GLY A 583 -28.14 -17.48 18.10
CA GLY A 583 -29.03 -17.76 16.97
C GLY A 583 -30.22 -16.79 16.92
N ALA A 584 -30.83 -16.51 18.07
CA ALA A 584 -31.85 -15.47 18.21
C ALA A 584 -31.26 -14.07 18.01
N LEU A 585 -30.07 -13.79 18.58
CA LEU A 585 -29.41 -12.50 18.47
C LEU A 585 -29.09 -12.13 17.01
N ARG A 586 -28.63 -13.11 16.21
CA ARG A 586 -28.38 -12.91 14.78
C ARG A 586 -29.66 -12.62 14.00
N ARG A 587 -30.74 -13.35 14.28
CA ARG A 587 -32.04 -13.12 13.63
C ARG A 587 -32.58 -11.73 13.94
N HIS A 588 -32.60 -11.34 15.22
CA HIS A 588 -33.10 -10.02 15.61
C HIS A 588 -32.20 -8.88 15.13
N ALA A 589 -30.89 -9.09 15.00
CA ALA A 589 -29.99 -8.12 14.37
C ALA A 589 -30.32 -7.92 12.88
N HIS A 590 -30.56 -9.01 12.15
CA HIS A 590 -30.98 -8.96 10.75
C HIS A 590 -32.33 -8.23 10.57
N ASP A 591 -33.31 -8.56 11.42
CA ASP A 591 -34.63 -7.91 11.41
C ASP A 591 -34.51 -6.41 11.72
N LEU A 592 -33.65 -6.05 12.67
CA LEU A 592 -33.41 -4.67 13.06
C LEU A 592 -32.74 -3.86 11.96
N LYS A 593 -31.75 -4.44 11.28
CA LYS A 593 -31.08 -3.83 10.13
C LYS A 593 -32.08 -3.50 9.02
N THR A 594 -32.98 -4.43 8.74
CA THR A 594 -34.03 -4.27 7.72
C THR A 594 -35.00 -3.16 8.12
N ALA A 595 -35.56 -3.23 9.33
CA ALA A 595 -36.51 -2.22 9.83
C ALA A 595 -35.89 -0.81 9.90
N ALA A 596 -34.64 -0.69 10.35
CA ALA A 596 -33.92 0.59 10.41
C ALA A 596 -33.69 1.18 9.01
N SER A 597 -33.35 0.33 8.03
CA SER A 597 -33.11 0.76 6.65
C SER A 597 -34.39 1.22 5.94
N GLU A 598 -35.54 0.60 6.23
CA GLU A 598 -36.85 0.98 5.65
C GLU A 598 -37.24 2.45 5.94
N ILE A 599 -36.89 2.95 7.12
CA ILE A 599 -37.15 4.33 7.56
C ILE A 599 -35.90 5.22 7.57
N GLY A 600 -34.80 4.77 6.96
CA GLY A 600 -33.60 5.58 6.76
C GLY A 600 -32.75 5.83 8.01
N LEU A 601 -32.85 5.00 9.06
CA LEU A 601 -32.02 5.09 10.27
C LEU A 601 -30.66 4.41 10.06
N THR A 602 -29.83 4.98 9.20
CA THR A 602 -28.58 4.37 8.72
C THR A 602 -27.63 3.94 9.85
N ALA A 603 -27.45 4.76 10.89
CA ALA A 603 -26.57 4.40 12.00
C ALA A 603 -27.09 3.22 12.86
N VAL A 604 -28.40 3.00 12.91
CA VAL A 604 -28.99 1.83 13.60
C VAL A 604 -28.82 0.57 12.75
N ALA A 605 -28.99 0.69 11.43
CA ALA A 605 -28.80 -0.41 10.49
C ALA A 605 -27.35 -0.90 10.44
N GLU A 606 -26.37 0.01 10.49
CA GLU A 606 -24.94 -0.31 10.51
C GLU A 606 -24.54 -1.10 11.77
N VAL A 607 -24.98 -0.67 12.95
CA VAL A 607 -24.65 -1.40 14.19
C VAL A 607 -25.34 -2.77 14.24
N ALA A 608 -26.54 -2.89 13.67
CA ALA A 608 -27.22 -4.17 13.55
C ALA A 608 -26.48 -5.13 12.58
N ASP A 609 -25.92 -4.60 11.48
CA ASP A 609 -25.08 -5.34 10.54
C ASP A 609 -23.76 -5.82 11.17
N ASP A 610 -23.13 -4.99 12.01
CA ASP A 610 -21.94 -5.36 12.77
C ASP A 610 -22.21 -6.56 13.69
N ILE A 611 -23.36 -6.56 14.39
CA ILE A 611 -23.78 -7.66 15.26
C ILE A 611 -24.03 -8.94 14.45
N GLU A 612 -24.74 -8.83 13.32
CA GLU A 612 -25.01 -9.96 12.43
C GLU A 612 -23.71 -10.57 11.87
N THR A 613 -22.78 -9.72 11.44
CA THR A 613 -21.49 -10.10 10.86
C THR A 613 -20.59 -10.77 11.87
N ALA A 614 -20.45 -10.20 13.07
CA ALA A 614 -19.68 -10.79 14.16
C ALA A 614 -20.18 -12.19 14.55
N LEU A 615 -21.51 -12.39 14.61
CA LEU A 615 -22.10 -13.69 14.89
C LEU A 615 -21.88 -14.71 13.75
N THR A 616 -21.83 -14.24 12.51
CA THR A 616 -21.55 -15.09 11.34
C THR A 616 -20.08 -15.53 11.30
N GLN A 617 -19.17 -14.69 11.80
CA GLN A 617 -17.74 -14.98 11.89
C GLN A 617 -17.35 -15.79 13.14
N GLY A 618 -18.32 -16.08 14.03
CA GLY A 618 -18.09 -16.83 15.27
C GLY A 618 -17.57 -15.98 16.44
N GLU A 619 -17.60 -14.65 16.31
CA GLU A 619 -17.11 -13.69 17.30
C GLU A 619 -18.22 -13.25 18.28
N ALA A 620 -18.67 -14.19 19.11
CA ALA A 620 -19.79 -13.95 20.02
C ALA A 620 -19.56 -12.81 21.03
N ASP A 621 -18.33 -12.63 21.53
CA ASP A 621 -17.99 -11.56 22.48
C ASP A 621 -18.00 -10.18 21.83
N ALA A 622 -17.57 -10.08 20.57
CA ALA A 622 -17.62 -8.84 19.79
C ALA A 622 -19.07 -8.40 19.52
N ALA A 623 -19.95 -9.36 19.18
CA ALA A 623 -21.38 -9.13 19.00
C ALA A 623 -22.05 -8.63 20.29
N LEU A 624 -21.76 -9.26 21.44
CA LEU A 624 -22.29 -8.84 22.75
C LEU A 624 -21.81 -7.44 23.15
N GLY A 625 -20.56 -7.08 22.81
CA GLY A 625 -19.98 -5.76 23.03
C GLY A 625 -20.53 -4.65 22.10
N ALA A 626 -21.17 -5.02 20.98
CA ALA A 626 -21.79 -4.06 20.06
C ALA A 626 -23.22 -3.65 20.48
N VAL A 627 -23.94 -4.49 21.25
CA VAL A 627 -25.32 -4.20 21.65
C VAL A 627 -25.48 -2.88 22.45
N PRO A 628 -24.60 -2.49 23.39
CA PRO A 628 -24.71 -1.18 24.06
C PRO A 628 -24.57 0.01 23.09
N ARG A 629 -23.80 -0.13 22.00
CA ARG A 629 -23.67 0.90 20.96
C ARG A 629 -24.99 1.09 20.20
N LEU A 630 -25.75 0.02 20.02
CA LEU A 630 -27.06 0.06 19.37
C LEU A 630 -28.04 0.99 20.11
N GLN A 631 -28.11 0.89 21.44
CA GLN A 631 -28.96 1.75 22.27
C GLN A 631 -28.56 3.24 22.16
N GLN A 632 -27.25 3.51 22.11
CA GLN A 632 -26.74 4.86 21.90
C GLN A 632 -27.14 5.41 20.52
N LYS A 633 -27.05 4.60 19.46
CA LYS A 633 -27.44 5.00 18.10
C LYS A 633 -28.94 5.22 17.95
N ILE A 634 -29.78 4.38 18.55
CA ILE A 634 -31.23 4.58 18.54
C ILE A 634 -31.57 5.94 19.17
N THR A 635 -30.96 6.27 20.31
CA THR A 635 -31.20 7.56 21.00
C THR A 635 -30.70 8.76 20.19
N ALA A 636 -29.52 8.66 19.57
CA ALA A 636 -28.96 9.73 18.75
C ALA A 636 -29.80 9.98 17.48
N THR A 637 -30.23 8.89 16.83
CA THR A 637 -31.02 8.95 15.61
C THR A 637 -32.42 9.50 15.88
N TRP A 638 -33.03 9.15 17.03
CA TRP A 638 -34.29 9.76 17.48
C TRP A 638 -34.20 11.28 17.56
N ARG A 639 -33.16 11.81 18.23
CA ARG A 639 -32.97 13.27 18.36
C ARG A 639 -32.78 13.95 17.00
N ALA A 640 -32.07 13.31 16.09
CA ALA A 640 -31.88 13.83 14.74
C ALA A 640 -33.18 13.83 13.92
N LEU A 641 -34.03 12.81 14.10
CA LEU A 641 -35.32 12.69 13.42
C LEU A 641 -36.31 13.73 13.97
N ALA A 642 -36.38 13.89 15.30
CA ALA A 642 -37.20 14.90 15.97
C ALA A 642 -36.80 16.34 15.59
N LYS A 643 -35.52 16.58 15.31
CA LYS A 643 -35.05 17.88 14.79
C LYS A 643 -35.50 18.13 13.36
N SER A 644 -35.59 17.08 12.54
CA SER A 644 -35.97 17.16 11.12
C SER A 644 -37.49 17.19 10.92
N TYR A 645 -38.23 16.53 11.81
CA TYR A 645 -39.69 16.50 11.84
C TYR A 645 -40.17 16.89 13.25
N PRO A 646 -40.38 18.20 13.52
CA PRO A 646 -40.76 18.69 14.85
C PRO A 646 -42.04 18.05 15.42
N ASN A 647 -42.94 17.60 14.54
CA ASN A 647 -44.19 16.91 14.92
C ASN A 647 -43.96 15.49 15.49
N LEU A 648 -42.77 14.91 15.36
CA LEU A 648 -42.39 13.65 16.01
C LEU A 648 -41.93 13.85 17.46
N ALA A 649 -41.66 15.10 17.88
CA ALA A 649 -41.14 15.41 19.21
C ALA A 649 -42.26 15.55 20.27
N ALA A 650 -43.51 15.74 19.82
CA ALA A 650 -44.72 15.76 20.64
C ALA A 650 -45.22 14.32 20.85
#